data_AF-A0A367LLY7-F1
#
_entry.id   AF-A0A367LLY7-F1
#
_cell.length_a   1.000
_cell.length_b   1.000
_cell.length_c   1.000
_cell.angle_alpha   90.00
_cell.angle_beta   90.00
_cell.angle_gamma   90.00
#
_symmetry.space_group_name_H-M   'P 1'
#
loop_
_entity.id
_entity.type
_entity.pdbx_description
1 polymer ?
#
loop_
_entity_poly.entity_id
_entity_poly.type
_entity_poly.pdbx_seq_one_letter_code
_entity_poly.pdbx_strand_id
1 'polypeptide(L)'
;MGDNKQNNAPAATAEFKKAQSRVRELVERRRAQERRLAQLEDGIALKESTYLESTPAGNIITGFENYMKGASGAAAQRRKTGSADQNRVFSRSSISYRPNNADFSTPGESTPASHTPTPLSASFRDSASAHQTPMPNKTSSKAKRKDGDEGEAQALASKKRTSFGAVLLSAPRRSAGIPNWSGDLVLYSVMSYSFETHSRSSSIRVFNIKQGLSYRIVDHPDASDAVWIGDEDVLYFKPGDHGYTMMYTRHVGEDSEPQLIHKIKGNIFAPKTKKLPDGKTAICLAAVTTPAGYMLYPPGEVKPHSSAKVYSSLFVRHWDAWTTRNSNSLWYGQLSNKNGKWQLDGPGFTNLLAGTRLVSPVPNFGGAGDFDIAENAICFVAKDPTLNQARYTKTDLYYVPIKSFREKPTGPPQMVKTGELRGYSTSPTFSGDGKKIAFARMKNQQYESDKSRLLVIPDVGDLSKVQELHETSCGRGGWDYSADSISWSHDDKELFVTAEMHGSVLLWRLPSSPAKDKMPTVAFHHQGSVTNFRPLGKGPLLFISTRSLVDSSNYATLDYSTGAVCQVSSISRNGRTFGLSRRQVGEFWYPGSAGYENHALVVKPSKFDESKKYPLALLIHGGPQGAWTDDWSTRWNPAVFAEQGYVVVCPNPTGSTGYGQKHVDAITRNWGGNPYEDLVKCFEFLEKEVSYIDTEHAVALGASYGGYMINWIQGHELGRKFKALVCHDGVFSTQNQWATEELFFPEHDFGGTLWEKRDNYVKWDPSMHLDQWATPQLLIHNELDYRIPISEGLAMFNVLQARGVPSKLIVFPDENHWVTNPENSLVWHREVLAWINKYSGIADAGGWEGVVAVVQDRAATMSGQAAVFHALLRPSMLQILRATGYHATKGAVLDSVTDLAARYLYALCEATAGHASHNHGTPGDYTVADVGLALGDVGALLPERRGAGWDRGDGLVEDARGLDEFLAWFSGPRMRELMDMARDGESDATDYLAALKKKHNKTGDDNKYHGTLIGRLADATCDIQVEGGPEPSIDEWSPAPSTDNGSVTEGRLPDVGVEDEDDKMDLL
;
A
#
# COMPACT_ATOMS: atom_id res chain seq x y z
N MET A 1 -50.80 40.02 -23.05
CA MET A 1 -52.04 40.22 -22.26
C MET A 1 -51.95 39.31 -21.04
N GLY A 2 -52.53 39.73 -19.92
CA GLY A 2 -52.70 38.88 -18.73
C GLY A 2 -51.48 38.82 -17.81
N ASP A 3 -51.66 39.28 -16.58
CA ASP A 3 -50.71 39.16 -15.49
C ASP A 3 -50.71 37.75 -14.89
N ASN A 4 -49.55 37.31 -14.37
CA ASN A 4 -49.50 36.98 -12.95
C ASN A 4 -48.08 37.07 -12.37
N LYS A 5 -47.89 37.92 -11.36
CA LYS A 5 -46.71 37.95 -10.50
C LYS A 5 -47.17 37.90 -9.04
N GLN A 6 -47.05 36.75 -8.37
CA GLN A 6 -46.50 36.67 -7.01
C GLN A 6 -46.37 35.23 -6.49
N ASN A 7 -45.41 35.06 -5.57
CA ASN A 7 -45.34 34.07 -4.50
C ASN A 7 -45.47 32.58 -4.86
N ASN A 8 -44.32 31.89 -4.96
CA ASN A 8 -44.15 30.62 -4.24
C ASN A 8 -42.70 30.27 -3.88
N ALA A 9 -42.17 30.98 -2.89
CA ALA A 9 -41.02 30.55 -2.08
C ALA A 9 -41.29 30.96 -0.63
N PRO A 10 -41.75 30.03 0.22
CA PRO A 10 -40.83 29.48 1.22
C PRO A 10 -41.16 28.03 1.64
N ALA A 11 -40.52 27.02 1.03
CA ALA A 11 -40.63 25.62 1.45
C ALA A 11 -39.29 25.07 1.96
N ALA A 12 -38.27 25.00 1.09
CA ALA A 12 -36.97 24.38 1.40
C ALA A 12 -36.26 24.96 2.63
N THR A 13 -36.36 26.27 2.87
CA THR A 13 -35.77 26.94 4.06
C THR A 13 -36.47 26.56 5.38
N ALA A 14 -37.74 26.18 5.35
CA ALA A 14 -38.45 25.67 6.52
C ALA A 14 -38.04 24.22 6.82
N GLU A 15 -37.95 23.38 5.79
CA GLU A 15 -37.50 21.99 5.94
C GLU A 15 -36.03 21.91 6.36
N PHE A 16 -35.15 22.74 5.81
CA PHE A 16 -33.74 22.79 6.25
C PHE A 16 -33.61 23.20 7.72
N LYS A 17 -34.38 24.20 8.18
CA LYS A 17 -34.41 24.56 9.61
C LYS A 17 -35.00 23.44 10.49
N LYS A 18 -36.01 22.72 10.00
CA LYS A 18 -36.64 21.56 10.68
C LYS A 18 -35.71 20.34 10.75
N ALA A 19 -34.88 20.12 9.73
CA ALA A 19 -33.81 19.13 9.74
C ALA A 19 -32.69 19.55 10.70
N GLN A 20 -32.25 20.81 10.67
CA GLN A 20 -31.21 21.33 11.55
C GLN A 20 -31.63 21.31 13.03
N SER A 21 -32.89 21.62 13.35
CA SER A 21 -33.42 21.48 14.72
C SER A 21 -33.53 20.01 15.14
N ARG A 22 -33.98 19.11 14.26
CA ARG A 22 -34.03 17.66 14.55
C ARG A 22 -32.63 17.06 14.73
N VAL A 23 -31.60 17.54 14.01
CA VAL A 23 -30.21 17.15 14.25
C VAL A 23 -29.69 17.66 15.59
N ARG A 24 -30.02 18.91 15.99
CA ARG A 24 -29.72 19.39 17.35
C ARG A 24 -30.41 18.55 18.42
N GLU A 25 -31.71 18.26 18.26
CA GLU A 25 -32.47 17.40 19.17
C GLU A 25 -31.85 16.00 19.28
N LEU A 26 -31.41 15.40 18.17
CA LEU A 26 -30.74 14.09 18.17
C LEU A 26 -29.36 14.14 18.85
N VAL A 27 -28.59 15.22 18.68
CA VAL A 27 -27.30 15.41 19.39
C VAL A 27 -27.51 15.65 20.89
N GLU A 28 -28.57 16.36 21.28
CA GLU A 28 -28.92 16.57 22.68
C GLU A 28 -29.48 15.30 23.33
N ARG A 29 -30.34 14.55 22.63
CA ARG A 29 -30.76 13.20 23.02
C ARG A 29 -29.56 12.27 23.18
N ARG A 30 -28.61 12.27 22.25
CA ARG A 30 -27.36 11.50 22.37
C ARG A 30 -26.58 11.90 23.62
N ARG A 31 -26.33 13.20 23.83
CA ARG A 31 -25.64 13.71 25.05
C ARG A 31 -26.41 13.44 26.35
N ALA A 32 -27.72 13.30 26.30
CA ALA A 32 -28.54 12.88 27.44
C ALA A 32 -28.46 11.36 27.66
N GLN A 33 -28.42 10.56 26.59
CA GLN A 33 -28.21 9.11 26.64
C GLN A 33 -26.80 8.77 27.14
N GLU A 34 -25.75 9.46 26.68
CA GLU A 34 -24.36 9.28 27.13
C GLU A 34 -24.22 9.58 28.63
N ARG A 35 -24.79 10.70 29.11
CA ARG A 35 -24.82 11.01 30.56
C ARG A 35 -25.65 10.02 31.37
N ARG A 36 -26.75 9.52 30.81
CA ARG A 36 -27.57 8.46 31.42
C ARG A 36 -26.86 7.10 31.42
N LEU A 37 -25.99 6.84 30.45
CA LEU A 37 -25.17 5.63 30.37
C LEU A 37 -24.10 5.65 31.46
N ALA A 38 -23.35 6.75 31.59
CA ALA A 38 -22.39 6.93 32.68
C ALA A 38 -23.05 6.80 34.08
N GLN A 39 -24.24 7.40 34.27
CA GLN A 39 -25.01 7.23 35.52
C GLN A 39 -25.55 5.82 35.74
N LEU A 40 -25.72 5.02 34.68
CA LEU A 40 -26.05 3.59 34.79
C LEU A 40 -24.81 2.75 35.06
N GLU A 41 -23.65 3.09 34.49
CA GLU A 41 -22.36 2.46 34.73
C GLU A 41 -21.92 2.65 36.20
N ASP A 42 -21.91 3.90 36.70
CA ASP A 42 -21.70 4.23 38.12
C ASP A 42 -22.72 3.50 39.02
N GLY A 43 -23.99 3.48 38.60
CA GLY A 43 -25.09 2.85 39.34
C GLY A 43 -25.08 1.32 39.34
N ILE A 44 -24.43 0.70 38.36
CA ILE A 44 -24.16 -0.74 38.31
C ILE A 44 -22.95 -1.05 39.19
N ALA A 45 -21.84 -0.34 39.00
CA ALA A 45 -20.61 -0.55 39.79
C ALA A 45 -20.86 -0.42 41.30
N LEU A 46 -21.64 0.60 41.73
CA LEU A 46 -22.02 0.78 43.13
C LEU A 46 -22.86 -0.38 43.69
N LYS A 47 -23.80 -0.91 42.88
CA LYS A 47 -24.64 -2.06 43.26
C LYS A 47 -23.85 -3.36 43.29
N GLU A 48 -22.94 -3.58 42.35
CA GLU A 48 -22.06 -4.76 42.32
C GLU A 48 -21.10 -4.74 43.51
N SER A 49 -20.46 -3.61 43.83
CA SER A 49 -19.66 -3.45 45.05
C SER A 49 -20.48 -3.74 46.31
N THR A 50 -21.68 -3.16 46.42
CA THR A 50 -22.57 -3.39 47.58
C THR A 50 -22.99 -4.87 47.69
N TYR A 51 -23.25 -5.56 46.57
CA TYR A 51 -23.59 -6.99 46.54
C TYR A 51 -22.41 -7.88 46.95
N LEU A 52 -21.19 -7.55 46.50
CA LEU A 52 -19.97 -8.27 46.88
C LEU A 52 -19.60 -8.03 48.37
N GLU A 53 -19.74 -6.81 48.87
CA GLU A 53 -19.46 -6.44 50.26
C GLU A 53 -20.49 -6.99 51.26
N SER A 54 -21.76 -7.13 50.84
CA SER A 54 -22.84 -7.66 51.70
C SER A 54 -22.93 -9.20 51.76
N THR A 55 -22.09 -9.93 51.00
CA THR A 55 -22.11 -11.39 50.95
C THR A 55 -21.12 -12.01 51.97
N PRO A 56 -21.58 -12.71 53.04
CA PRO A 56 -20.71 -13.07 54.18
C PRO A 56 -19.52 -14.01 53.92
N ALA A 57 -19.42 -14.62 52.73
CA ALA A 57 -18.31 -15.48 52.35
C ALA A 57 -17.10 -14.73 51.73
N GLY A 58 -17.21 -13.41 51.53
CA GLY A 58 -16.27 -12.60 50.74
C GLY A 58 -14.91 -12.27 51.36
N ASN A 59 -14.25 -13.19 52.09
CA ASN A 59 -12.92 -12.90 52.69
C ASN A 59 -12.03 -14.14 52.90
N ILE A 60 -11.21 -14.53 51.90
CA ILE A 60 -10.09 -15.47 52.09
C ILE A 60 -8.86 -15.07 51.23
N ILE A 61 -7.68 -15.11 51.87
CA ILE A 61 -6.32 -14.81 51.36
C ILE A 61 -5.98 -13.31 51.26
N THR A 62 -5.46 -12.77 52.36
CA THR A 62 -4.53 -11.62 52.38
C THR A 62 -3.25 -11.95 51.62
N GLY A 63 -2.70 -10.97 50.88
CA GLY A 63 -1.40 -11.09 50.21
C GLY A 63 -1.25 -10.29 48.92
N PHE A 64 -2.34 -10.04 48.20
CA PHE A 64 -2.29 -9.39 46.88
C PHE A 64 -2.06 -7.85 46.93
N GLU A 65 -2.43 -7.19 48.04
CA GLU A 65 -2.31 -5.73 48.19
C GLU A 65 -0.87 -5.20 48.04
N ASN A 66 0.13 -6.02 48.37
CA ASN A 66 1.55 -5.64 48.29
C ASN A 66 2.11 -5.64 46.86
N TYR A 67 1.33 -6.07 45.86
CA TYR A 67 1.72 -5.99 44.45
C TYR A 67 1.23 -4.70 43.75
N MET A 68 0.15 -4.09 44.26
CA MET A 68 -0.50 -2.91 43.65
C MET A 68 0.07 -1.56 44.10
N LYS A 69 0.88 -1.52 45.16
CA LYS A 69 1.53 -0.27 45.64
C LYS A 69 2.90 -0.11 44.98
N GLY A 70 3.02 0.91 44.13
CA GLY A 70 4.09 1.07 43.16
C GLY A 70 5.52 1.22 43.69
N ALA A 71 6.48 1.05 42.77
CA ALA A 71 7.89 0.87 43.03
C ALA A 71 8.59 1.98 43.84
N SER A 72 9.53 1.57 44.70
CA SER A 72 10.63 2.42 45.16
C SER A 72 11.90 1.59 45.42
N GLY A 73 13.06 2.14 45.05
CA GLY A 73 14.43 1.79 45.49
C GLY A 73 14.91 0.33 45.45
N ALA A 74 14.34 -0.54 46.28
CA ALA A 74 14.97 -1.77 46.76
C ALA A 74 15.01 -2.96 45.78
N ALA A 75 14.29 -2.88 44.65
CA ALA A 75 14.21 -3.98 43.67
C ALA A 75 15.55 -4.31 42.98
N ALA A 76 16.52 -3.39 42.99
CA ALA A 76 17.84 -3.62 42.38
C ALA A 76 18.67 -4.68 43.12
N GLN A 77 18.45 -4.90 44.42
CA GLN A 77 19.39 -5.61 45.29
C GLN A 77 19.04 -7.08 45.55
N ARG A 78 17.84 -7.56 45.13
CA ARG A 78 17.45 -8.98 45.21
C ARG A 78 17.87 -9.83 44.01
N ARG A 79 18.62 -9.27 43.05
CA ARG A 79 19.09 -9.97 41.84
C ARG A 79 20.35 -10.84 42.06
N LYS A 80 20.62 -11.27 43.31
CA LYS A 80 21.83 -12.02 43.73
C LYS A 80 21.58 -13.27 44.59
N THR A 81 20.32 -13.68 44.76
CA THR A 81 19.92 -14.93 45.43
C THR A 81 18.91 -15.66 44.55
N GLY A 82 19.10 -16.98 44.36
CA GLY A 82 18.26 -17.79 43.48
C GLY A 82 16.78 -17.83 43.89
N SER A 83 15.89 -18.05 42.93
CA SER A 83 14.45 -18.15 43.15
C SER A 83 14.09 -19.46 43.86
N ALA A 84 13.40 -19.39 44.99
CA ALA A 84 12.73 -20.54 45.59
C ALA A 84 11.50 -20.95 44.75
N ASP A 85 11.29 -22.26 44.58
CA ASP A 85 10.38 -22.83 43.57
C ASP A 85 8.88 -22.65 43.86
N GLN A 86 8.52 -22.04 44.99
CA GLN A 86 7.12 -21.77 45.39
C GLN A 86 6.45 -20.59 44.66
N ASN A 87 7.19 -19.86 43.81
CA ASN A 87 6.68 -18.72 43.03
C ASN A 87 6.42 -19.06 41.54
N ARG A 88 6.05 -20.31 41.22
CA ARG A 88 5.69 -20.74 39.87
C ARG A 88 4.19 -21.02 39.72
N VAL A 89 3.41 -19.97 39.43
CA VAL A 89 2.03 -20.12 38.92
C VAL A 89 2.09 -20.23 37.40
N PHE A 90 2.27 -21.45 36.88
CA PHE A 90 1.79 -21.99 35.60
C PHE A 90 2.56 -23.27 35.22
N SER A 91 1.95 -24.43 35.48
CA SER A 91 2.42 -25.79 35.10
C SER A 91 1.32 -26.79 35.50
N ARG A 92 0.92 -27.80 34.73
CA ARG A 92 1.21 -28.21 33.34
C ARG A 92 0.07 -29.13 32.89
N SER A 93 -0.40 -29.05 31.65
CA SER A 93 -1.37 -30.01 31.07
C SER A 93 -0.97 -30.39 29.64
N SER A 94 0.07 -31.22 29.54
CA SER A 94 0.45 -31.92 28.30
C SER A 94 1.04 -33.26 28.70
N ILE A 95 0.36 -34.36 28.35
CA ILE A 95 0.86 -35.71 28.69
C ILE A 95 2.02 -36.04 27.77
N SER A 96 3.11 -36.55 28.35
CA SER A 96 4.16 -37.27 27.64
C SER A 96 4.74 -38.31 28.58
N TYR A 97 4.45 -39.58 28.28
CA TYR A 97 4.77 -40.74 29.10
C TYR A 97 6.27 -41.08 29.08
N ARG A 98 6.84 -41.39 30.26
CA ARG A 98 7.86 -42.45 30.46
C ARG A 98 8.07 -42.77 31.95
N PRO A 99 8.37 -44.02 32.34
CA PRO A 99 8.38 -44.45 33.75
C PRO A 99 9.76 -44.55 34.42
N ASN A 100 9.73 -44.80 35.73
CA ASN A 100 10.78 -45.28 36.65
C ASN A 100 11.87 -44.32 37.16
N ASN A 101 11.71 -43.94 38.44
CA ASN A 101 12.61 -44.09 39.61
C ASN A 101 14.09 -44.52 39.38
N ALA A 102 15.06 -44.19 40.25
CA ALA A 102 14.93 -43.94 41.69
C ALA A 102 16.05 -43.05 42.34
N ASP A 103 15.66 -42.39 43.44
CA ASP A 103 16.30 -42.38 44.78
C ASP A 103 17.58 -41.59 45.20
N PHE A 104 17.35 -40.88 46.33
CA PHE A 104 18.16 -40.65 47.55
C PHE A 104 19.37 -39.67 47.68
N SER A 105 19.19 -38.77 48.67
CA SER A 105 20.14 -38.32 49.73
C SER A 105 20.76 -36.89 49.72
N THR A 106 21.29 -36.50 50.88
CA THR A 106 21.48 -35.12 51.47
C THR A 106 22.78 -35.09 52.33
N PRO A 107 23.18 -34.04 53.12
CA PRO A 107 22.97 -32.55 53.11
C PRO A 107 24.27 -31.70 53.36
N GLY A 108 24.15 -30.37 53.59
CA GLY A 108 25.08 -29.51 54.38
C GLY A 108 25.97 -28.50 53.62
N GLU A 109 26.53 -27.40 54.18
CA GLU A 109 26.29 -26.67 55.46
C GLU A 109 27.03 -25.28 55.49
N SER A 110 26.67 -24.36 56.41
CA SER A 110 27.50 -23.26 57.01
C SER A 110 27.71 -21.87 56.33
N THR A 111 28.16 -20.88 57.13
CA THR A 111 28.44 -19.41 56.90
C THR A 111 29.38 -18.89 58.04
N PRO A 112 29.66 -17.58 58.38
CA PRO A 112 29.33 -16.24 57.81
C PRO A 112 30.43 -15.11 57.86
N ALA A 113 30.13 -13.92 57.28
CA ALA A 113 30.65 -12.55 57.61
C ALA A 113 32.18 -12.23 57.46
N SER A 114 32.72 -10.98 57.42
CA SER A 114 32.34 -9.72 58.09
C SER A 114 33.15 -8.43 57.68
N HIS A 115 32.73 -7.24 58.19
CA HIS A 115 33.49 -6.00 58.55
C HIS A 115 34.02 -4.92 57.53
N THR A 116 34.60 -3.83 58.11
CA THR A 116 34.60 -2.37 57.71
C THR A 116 35.91 -1.66 58.21
N PRO A 117 36.14 -0.31 58.28
CA PRO A 117 35.86 0.89 57.41
C PRO A 117 37.04 1.95 57.27
N THR A 118 36.98 2.92 56.31
CA THR A 118 37.52 4.35 56.17
C THR A 118 38.81 4.91 56.90
N PRO A 119 39.28 6.20 56.78
CA PRO A 119 39.35 7.25 55.70
C PRO A 119 40.73 8.04 55.59
N LEU A 120 40.76 9.23 54.92
CA LEU A 120 41.70 10.42 54.98
C LEU A 120 42.95 10.52 54.04
N SER A 121 43.55 11.70 53.69
CA SER A 121 43.04 13.07 53.35
C SER A 121 44.14 14.12 52.96
N ALA A 122 43.90 14.97 51.93
CA ALA A 122 44.48 16.33 51.64
C ALA A 122 43.74 16.98 50.42
N SER A 123 43.63 18.29 50.06
CA SER A 123 44.12 19.66 50.46
C SER A 123 45.52 20.10 49.96
N PHE A 124 45.89 21.38 49.64
CA PHE A 124 45.32 22.76 49.70
C PHE A 124 45.48 23.52 48.33
N ARG A 125 44.52 24.31 47.80
CA ARG A 125 44.25 25.79 47.90
C ARG A 125 45.30 26.74 47.27
N ASP A 126 44.99 27.93 46.74
CA ASP A 126 43.75 28.67 46.31
C ASP A 126 44.17 29.58 45.09
N SER A 127 43.58 30.68 44.57
CA SER A 127 42.53 31.66 44.92
C SER A 127 42.02 32.37 43.62
N ALA A 128 40.72 32.62 43.38
CA ALA A 128 39.90 33.81 43.75
C ALA A 128 40.07 35.06 42.84
N SER A 129 39.05 35.88 42.46
CA SER A 129 37.57 35.86 42.60
C SER A 129 36.93 36.69 41.43
N ALA A 130 35.61 36.93 41.22
CA ALA A 130 34.47 37.17 42.11
C ALA A 130 33.06 36.81 41.51
N HIS A 131 31.98 37.08 42.27
CA HIS A 131 30.56 36.66 42.07
C HIS A 131 29.66 37.77 41.43
N GLN A 132 28.33 37.68 41.16
CA GLN A 132 27.15 37.24 41.97
C GLN A 132 25.87 36.94 41.11
N THR A 133 25.23 35.75 41.20
CA THR A 133 24.05 35.31 42.03
C THR A 133 22.68 35.28 41.22
N PRO A 134 21.45 34.99 41.74
CA PRO A 134 20.71 33.78 41.32
C PRO A 134 19.23 33.94 40.82
N MET A 135 18.59 32.78 40.51
CA MET A 135 17.13 32.60 40.27
C MET A 135 16.27 32.57 41.55
N PRO A 136 14.93 32.76 41.42
CA PRO A 136 13.97 32.05 42.28
C PRO A 136 12.69 31.52 41.57
N ASN A 137 11.76 30.93 42.35
CA ASN A 137 10.65 30.06 41.94
C ASN A 137 9.24 30.73 41.95
N LYS A 138 8.20 29.99 41.49
CA LYS A 138 6.76 30.35 41.56
C LYS A 138 6.17 30.26 42.99
N THR A 139 5.18 31.11 43.34
CA THR A 139 3.84 30.72 43.91
C THR A 139 2.85 31.90 44.12
N SER A 140 1.57 31.72 43.70
CA SER A 140 0.26 32.15 44.30
C SER A 140 0.12 33.48 45.11
N SER A 141 -0.95 34.31 45.08
CA SER A 141 -2.39 34.11 44.75
C SER A 141 -3.23 35.42 44.78
N LYS A 142 -4.43 35.44 44.12
CA LYS A 142 -5.66 36.27 44.35
C LYS A 142 -5.52 37.84 44.34
N ALA A 143 -6.47 38.66 43.85
CA ALA A 143 -7.94 38.51 43.76
C ALA A 143 -8.67 39.49 42.77
N LYS A 144 -9.97 39.21 42.53
CA LYS A 144 -11.10 40.10 42.12
C LYS A 144 -11.20 40.69 40.69
N ARG A 145 -12.05 40.03 39.88
CA ARG A 145 -13.22 40.53 39.11
C ARG A 145 -13.10 41.87 38.33
N LYS A 146 -13.46 41.82 37.03
CA LYS A 146 -14.87 41.97 36.59
C LYS A 146 -15.07 41.47 35.15
N ASP A 147 -15.97 40.52 34.95
CA ASP A 147 -16.31 39.97 33.63
C ASP A 147 -17.34 40.84 32.90
N GLY A 148 -17.32 40.80 31.55
CA GLY A 148 -18.15 41.64 30.70
C GLY A 148 -18.16 41.21 29.22
N ASP A 149 -18.84 40.10 28.95
CA ASP A 149 -19.53 39.79 27.68
C ASP A 149 -18.74 39.85 26.35
N GLU A 150 -17.80 38.91 26.15
CA GLU A 150 -17.27 38.57 24.81
C GLU A 150 -16.77 37.11 24.80
N GLY A 151 -17.69 36.12 24.72
CA GLY A 151 -17.40 34.74 25.11
C GLY A 151 -17.85 33.57 24.22
N GLU A 152 -18.79 33.74 23.27
CA GLU A 152 -19.34 32.60 22.51
C GLU A 152 -18.77 32.42 21.08
N ALA A 153 -17.99 33.38 20.57
CA ALA A 153 -17.54 33.37 19.17
C ALA A 153 -16.43 32.34 18.84
N GLN A 154 -15.60 31.92 19.80
CA GLN A 154 -14.41 31.10 19.54
C GLN A 154 -14.58 29.59 19.82
N ALA A 155 -15.67 29.15 20.47
CA ALA A 155 -15.83 27.76 20.93
C ALA A 155 -16.27 26.75 19.84
N LEU A 156 -16.37 27.16 18.56
CA LEU A 156 -17.02 26.39 17.48
C LEU A 156 -16.09 25.97 16.33
N ALA A 157 -14.78 26.27 16.41
CA ALA A 157 -13.83 26.10 15.30
C ALA A 157 -13.04 24.78 15.27
N SER A 158 -13.25 23.83 16.18
CA SER A 158 -12.43 22.61 16.33
C SER A 158 -13.01 21.36 15.63
N LYS A 159 -13.30 21.43 14.32
CA LYS A 159 -13.60 20.23 13.52
C LYS A 159 -12.31 19.62 12.96
N LYS A 160 -11.99 18.39 13.39
CA LYS A 160 -10.85 17.58 12.88
C LYS A 160 -10.92 17.50 11.34
N ARG A 161 -10.00 18.17 10.65
CA ARG A 161 -9.70 18.02 9.22
C ARG A 161 -8.37 17.27 9.09
N THR A 162 -8.40 16.02 8.65
CA THR A 162 -7.20 15.34 8.13
C THR A 162 -6.73 16.08 6.88
N SER A 163 -5.42 16.28 6.74
CA SER A 163 -4.86 16.80 5.49
C SER A 163 -5.05 15.77 4.37
N PHE A 164 -5.68 16.19 3.27
CA PHE A 164 -5.88 15.31 2.11
C PHE A 164 -4.55 14.79 1.54
N GLY A 165 -3.49 15.61 1.56
CA GLY A 165 -2.14 15.17 1.18
C GLY A 165 -1.60 14.05 2.09
N ALA A 166 -1.80 14.15 3.41
CA ALA A 166 -1.39 13.09 4.33
C ALA A 166 -2.19 11.78 4.11
N VAL A 167 -3.50 11.89 3.84
CA VAL A 167 -4.34 10.73 3.49
C VAL A 167 -3.85 10.06 2.20
N LEU A 168 -3.56 10.86 1.16
CA LEU A 168 -3.09 10.39 -0.14
C LEU A 168 -1.65 9.82 -0.11
N LEU A 169 -0.79 10.31 0.78
CA LEU A 169 0.54 9.74 1.03
C LEU A 169 0.48 8.43 1.83
N SER A 170 -0.46 8.31 2.77
CA SER A 170 -0.70 7.10 3.58
C SER A 170 -1.44 5.99 2.81
N ALA A 171 -2.05 6.32 1.67
CA ALA A 171 -2.87 5.43 0.86
C ALA A 171 -2.14 4.13 0.50
N PRO A 172 -2.76 2.95 0.68
CA PRO A 172 -2.20 1.68 0.24
C PRO A 172 -1.83 1.70 -1.25
N ARG A 173 -0.54 1.46 -1.53
CA ARG A 173 0.04 1.36 -2.87
C ARG A 173 0.12 -0.12 -3.21
N ARG A 174 -0.76 -0.59 -4.09
CA ARG A 174 -0.79 -1.97 -4.58
C ARG A 174 -0.07 -2.06 -5.93
N SER A 175 0.75 -3.09 -6.13
CA SER A 175 1.45 -3.35 -7.39
C SER A 175 0.46 -3.70 -8.52
N ALA A 176 0.97 -3.79 -9.75
CA ALA A 176 0.32 -4.62 -10.75
C ALA A 176 0.21 -6.07 -10.26
N GLY A 177 -0.87 -6.76 -10.63
CA GLY A 177 -1.06 -8.17 -10.32
C GLY A 177 -0.47 -9.10 -11.38
N ILE A 178 0.21 -10.16 -10.95
CA ILE A 178 0.85 -11.17 -11.80
C ILE A 178 0.08 -12.50 -11.65
N PRO A 179 -0.71 -12.95 -12.64
CA PRO A 179 -1.40 -14.23 -12.56
C PRO A 179 -0.43 -15.42 -12.55
N ASN A 180 -0.84 -16.52 -11.92
CA ASN A 180 -0.20 -17.82 -12.02
C ASN A 180 -0.50 -18.50 -13.38
N TRP A 181 0.15 -19.65 -13.65
CA TRP A 181 0.01 -20.35 -14.92
C TRP A 181 -1.35 -21.05 -15.13
N SER A 182 -2.12 -21.32 -14.07
CA SER A 182 -3.52 -21.83 -14.17
C SER A 182 -4.54 -20.72 -14.39
N GLY A 183 -4.25 -19.48 -13.97
CA GLY A 183 -5.06 -18.30 -14.25
C GLY A 183 -6.16 -18.00 -13.23
N ASP A 184 -5.97 -18.40 -11.98
CA ASP A 184 -6.94 -18.20 -10.89
C ASP A 184 -6.34 -17.51 -9.65
N LEU A 185 -5.02 -17.51 -9.50
CA LEU A 185 -4.31 -16.80 -8.43
C LEU A 185 -3.49 -15.65 -9.00
N VAL A 186 -3.48 -14.51 -8.31
CA VAL A 186 -2.78 -13.29 -8.72
C VAL A 186 -1.84 -12.82 -7.62
N LEU A 187 -0.54 -12.91 -7.86
CA LEU A 187 0.51 -12.43 -6.98
C LEU A 187 0.62 -10.90 -7.06
N TYR A 188 0.67 -10.24 -5.90
CA TYR A 188 0.85 -8.81 -5.79
C TYR A 188 1.61 -8.42 -4.51
N SER A 189 2.07 -7.18 -4.45
CA SER A 189 2.51 -6.55 -3.21
C SER A 189 1.67 -5.33 -2.88
N VAL A 190 1.56 -5.00 -1.60
CA VAL A 190 0.89 -3.80 -1.10
C VAL A 190 1.70 -3.17 0.02
N MET A 191 1.82 -1.85 -0.02
CA MET A 191 2.66 -1.05 0.87
C MET A 191 1.85 0.15 1.37
N SER A 192 1.94 0.48 2.66
CA SER A 192 1.47 1.77 3.18
C SER A 192 2.50 2.41 4.11
N TYR A 193 2.35 3.72 4.35
CA TYR A 193 3.13 4.46 5.33
C TYR A 193 2.21 5.03 6.40
N SER A 194 2.65 4.98 7.65
CA SER A 194 1.92 5.48 8.81
C SER A 194 2.67 6.65 9.44
N PHE A 195 2.10 7.85 9.33
CA PHE A 195 2.57 9.05 10.05
C PHE A 195 2.25 9.01 11.56
N GLU A 196 1.51 8.00 12.05
CA GLU A 196 1.25 7.77 13.48
C GLU A 196 2.37 6.91 14.13
N THR A 197 3.06 6.09 13.33
CA THR A 197 4.16 5.21 13.80
C THR A 197 5.50 5.50 13.10
N HIS A 198 5.55 6.49 12.22
CA HIS A 198 6.65 6.84 11.31
C HIS A 198 7.26 5.65 10.56
N SER A 199 6.43 4.66 10.21
CA SER A 199 6.87 3.36 9.69
C SER A 199 6.12 2.93 8.43
N ARG A 200 6.82 2.14 7.60
CA ARG A 200 6.29 1.51 6.39
C ARG A 200 5.87 0.07 6.69
N SER A 201 4.67 -0.31 6.27
CA SER A 201 4.26 -1.71 6.12
C SER A 201 4.53 -2.17 4.68
N SER A 202 4.72 -3.48 4.50
CA SER A 202 4.76 -4.10 3.17
C SER A 202 4.32 -5.56 3.29
N SER A 203 3.38 -5.97 2.46
CA SER A 203 2.83 -7.33 2.42
C SER A 203 2.91 -7.85 0.99
N ILE A 204 3.40 -9.08 0.82
CA ILE A 204 3.33 -9.83 -0.43
C ILE A 204 2.18 -10.81 -0.28
N ARG A 205 1.25 -10.80 -1.23
CA ARG A 205 -0.05 -11.49 -1.14
C ARG A 205 -0.45 -12.13 -2.46
N VAL A 206 -1.36 -13.08 -2.39
CA VAL A 206 -1.95 -13.76 -3.54
C VAL A 206 -3.47 -13.66 -3.47
N PHE A 207 -4.07 -12.99 -4.45
CA PHE A 207 -5.52 -12.85 -4.60
C PHE A 207 -6.09 -14.00 -5.43
N ASN A 208 -7.13 -14.69 -4.92
CA ASN A 208 -7.87 -15.70 -5.68
C ASN A 208 -9.05 -15.03 -6.41
N ILE A 209 -9.02 -15.06 -7.75
CA ILE A 209 -10.04 -14.41 -8.60
C ILE A 209 -11.43 -15.02 -8.39
N LYS A 210 -11.51 -16.33 -8.14
CA LYS A 210 -12.77 -17.08 -8.02
C LYS A 210 -13.45 -16.84 -6.67
N GLN A 211 -12.67 -16.78 -5.59
CA GLN A 211 -13.18 -16.67 -4.21
C GLN A 211 -13.21 -15.22 -3.69
N GLY A 212 -12.49 -14.29 -4.32
CA GLY A 212 -12.34 -12.91 -3.80
C GLY A 212 -11.42 -12.77 -2.59
N LEU A 213 -10.75 -13.85 -2.17
CA LEU A 213 -9.87 -13.92 -1.00
C LEU A 213 -8.44 -13.49 -1.31
N SER A 214 -7.69 -13.06 -0.30
CA SER A 214 -6.26 -12.68 -0.43
C SER A 214 -5.40 -13.35 0.64
N TYR A 215 -4.61 -14.34 0.22
CA TYR A 215 -3.67 -15.06 1.07
C TYR A 215 -2.39 -14.26 1.31
N ARG A 216 -1.86 -14.31 2.53
CA ARG A 216 -0.56 -13.73 2.91
C ARG A 216 0.58 -14.66 2.47
N ILE A 217 1.58 -14.11 1.79
CA ILE A 217 2.87 -14.79 1.55
C ILE A 217 3.87 -14.37 2.62
N VAL A 218 4.06 -13.06 2.81
CA VAL A 218 4.94 -12.50 3.85
C VAL A 218 4.57 -11.05 4.16
N ASP A 219 4.54 -10.70 5.45
CA ASP A 219 4.39 -9.32 5.93
C ASP A 219 5.76 -8.85 6.44
N HIS A 220 6.51 -8.11 5.62
CA HIS A 220 7.83 -7.58 5.99
C HIS A 220 8.22 -6.39 5.09
N PRO A 221 8.68 -5.24 5.63
CA PRO A 221 9.00 -4.04 4.84
C PRO A 221 10.03 -4.31 3.74
N ASP A 222 11.02 -5.16 4.04
CA ASP A 222 12.15 -5.51 3.16
C ASP A 222 11.93 -6.80 2.33
N ALA A 223 10.73 -7.39 2.33
CA ALA A 223 10.42 -8.47 1.38
C ALA A 223 10.12 -7.87 0.01
N SER A 224 10.76 -8.38 -1.04
CA SER A 224 10.68 -7.84 -2.40
C SER A 224 10.68 -8.92 -3.48
N ASP A 225 10.52 -8.49 -4.74
CA ASP A 225 10.85 -9.30 -5.92
C ASP A 225 10.18 -10.67 -5.98
N ALA A 226 8.88 -10.72 -5.66
CA ALA A 226 8.13 -11.96 -5.67
C ALA A 226 7.80 -12.45 -7.09
N VAL A 227 7.91 -13.76 -7.31
CA VAL A 227 7.65 -14.43 -8.60
C VAL A 227 7.11 -15.85 -8.39
N TRP A 228 6.24 -16.29 -9.29
CA TRP A 228 5.77 -17.68 -9.33
C TRP A 228 6.92 -18.65 -9.69
N ILE A 229 7.07 -19.72 -8.92
CA ILE A 229 7.96 -20.85 -9.25
C ILE A 229 7.21 -22.17 -9.46
N GLY A 230 6.01 -22.31 -8.87
CA GLY A 230 5.02 -23.34 -9.16
C GLY A 230 3.69 -22.68 -9.55
N ASP A 231 2.66 -23.48 -9.82
CA ASP A 231 1.31 -22.95 -10.08
C ASP A 231 0.69 -22.33 -8.80
N GLU A 232 1.13 -22.78 -7.62
CA GLU A 232 0.70 -22.32 -6.28
C GLU A 232 1.88 -21.98 -5.34
N ASP A 233 3.12 -21.92 -5.87
CA ASP A 233 4.33 -21.65 -5.09
C ASP A 233 4.95 -20.31 -5.46
N VAL A 234 5.12 -19.42 -4.48
CA VAL A 234 5.67 -18.07 -4.63
C VAL A 234 7.07 -17.97 -4.02
N LEU A 235 8.05 -17.64 -4.85
CA LEU A 235 9.40 -17.25 -4.43
C LEU A 235 9.44 -15.75 -4.13
N TYR A 236 10.20 -15.31 -3.12
CA TYR A 236 10.50 -13.90 -2.86
C TYR A 236 11.91 -13.70 -2.28
N PHE A 237 12.41 -12.46 -2.34
CA PHE A 237 13.70 -12.07 -1.76
C PHE A 237 13.53 -11.33 -0.43
N LYS A 238 14.52 -11.47 0.45
CA LYS A 238 14.66 -10.69 1.68
C LYS A 238 16.16 -10.43 1.96
N PRO A 239 16.59 -9.23 2.38
CA PRO A 239 17.97 -9.02 2.83
C PRO A 239 18.26 -9.84 4.11
N GLY A 240 19.50 -10.29 4.24
CA GLY A 240 20.00 -11.01 5.41
C GLY A 240 21.35 -10.46 5.88
N ASP A 241 21.73 -10.81 7.11
CA ASP A 241 22.90 -10.26 7.79
C ASP A 241 24.17 -10.32 6.94
N HIS A 242 25.00 -9.29 7.07
CA HIS A 242 26.29 -9.18 6.38
C HIS A 242 26.19 -9.15 4.84
N GLY A 243 25.18 -8.45 4.28
CA GLY A 243 25.12 -8.17 2.84
C GLY A 243 24.84 -9.41 1.98
N TYR A 244 23.99 -10.30 2.48
CA TYR A 244 23.45 -11.42 1.72
C TYR A 244 22.00 -11.13 1.33
N THR A 245 21.52 -11.74 0.24
CA THR A 245 20.09 -11.90 -0.02
C THR A 245 19.68 -13.34 0.24
N MET A 246 18.53 -13.50 0.90
CA MET A 246 17.89 -14.77 1.22
C MET A 246 16.77 -15.01 0.20
N MET A 247 16.77 -16.17 -0.45
CA MET A 247 15.69 -16.60 -1.36
C MET A 247 14.74 -17.52 -0.60
N TYR A 248 13.52 -17.07 -0.35
CA TYR A 248 12.47 -17.85 0.32
C TYR A 248 11.41 -18.29 -0.68
N THR A 249 10.67 -19.34 -0.34
CA THR A 249 9.41 -19.70 -1.00
C THR A 249 8.33 -20.01 0.03
N ARG A 250 7.07 -19.87 -0.39
CA ARG A 250 5.90 -20.30 0.38
C ARG A 250 4.81 -20.77 -0.58
N HIS A 251 4.08 -21.81 -0.18
CA HIS A 251 2.89 -22.29 -0.86
C HIS A 251 1.69 -21.40 -0.52
N VAL A 252 0.73 -21.22 -1.44
CA VAL A 252 -0.36 -20.25 -1.27
C VAL A 252 -1.32 -20.65 -0.14
N GLY A 253 -1.39 -19.78 0.88
CA GLY A 253 -2.25 -19.99 2.05
C GLY A 253 -1.79 -21.11 2.98
N GLU A 254 -0.54 -21.58 2.88
CA GLU A 254 0.05 -22.44 3.90
C GLU A 254 0.60 -21.56 5.05
N ASP A 255 0.19 -21.82 6.30
CA ASP A 255 0.67 -21.08 7.49
C ASP A 255 1.96 -21.62 8.13
N SER A 256 2.73 -22.40 7.38
CA SER A 256 4.07 -22.84 7.80
C SER A 256 5.14 -21.76 7.61
N GLU A 257 6.28 -21.95 8.29
CA GLU A 257 7.46 -21.08 8.18
C GLU A 257 8.02 -21.10 6.75
N PRO A 258 8.22 -19.92 6.10
CA PRO A 258 8.70 -19.84 4.72
C PRO A 258 10.00 -20.62 4.47
N GLN A 259 9.98 -21.49 3.46
CA GLN A 259 11.10 -22.38 3.18
C GLN A 259 12.25 -21.61 2.53
N LEU A 260 13.41 -21.59 3.18
CA LEU A 260 14.63 -21.05 2.57
C LEU A 260 15.09 -21.97 1.42
N ILE A 261 15.22 -21.41 0.21
CA ILE A 261 15.79 -22.08 -0.96
C ILE A 261 17.30 -21.89 -1.00
N HIS A 262 17.78 -20.65 -0.83
CA HIS A 262 19.21 -20.33 -0.97
C HIS A 262 19.62 -19.03 -0.25
N LYS A 263 20.92 -18.86 0.00
CA LYS A 263 21.53 -17.66 0.60
C LYS A 263 22.69 -17.19 -0.29
N ILE A 264 22.56 -15.99 -0.87
CA ILE A 264 23.46 -15.44 -1.90
C ILE A 264 24.26 -14.27 -1.33
N LYS A 265 25.54 -14.15 -1.72
CA LYS A 265 26.40 -13.01 -1.38
C LYS A 265 26.16 -11.87 -2.37
N GLY A 266 25.80 -10.70 -1.86
CA GLY A 266 25.45 -9.55 -2.69
C GLY A 266 23.96 -9.47 -2.98
N ASN A 267 23.54 -8.33 -3.55
CA ASN A 267 22.14 -8.01 -3.77
C ASN A 267 21.67 -8.53 -5.14
N ILE A 268 20.52 -9.20 -5.14
CA ILE A 268 19.80 -9.69 -6.33
C ILE A 268 18.41 -9.05 -6.43
N PHE A 269 17.91 -8.87 -7.65
CA PHE A 269 16.62 -8.22 -7.93
C PHE A 269 16.04 -8.70 -9.28
N ALA A 270 14.81 -8.28 -9.57
CA ALA A 270 14.10 -8.48 -10.83
C ALA A 270 14.08 -9.93 -11.37
N PRO A 271 13.64 -10.95 -10.59
CA PRO A 271 13.60 -12.33 -11.06
C PRO A 271 12.48 -12.57 -12.10
N LYS A 272 12.78 -13.40 -13.09
CA LYS A 272 11.83 -14.01 -14.03
C LYS A 272 12.01 -15.53 -14.06
N THR A 273 10.91 -16.23 -14.31
CA THR A 273 10.84 -17.69 -14.28
C THR A 273 10.15 -18.26 -15.52
N LYS A 274 10.52 -19.48 -15.91
CA LYS A 274 9.85 -20.28 -16.94
C LYS A 274 9.78 -21.74 -16.47
N LYS A 275 8.57 -22.32 -16.48
CA LYS A 275 8.34 -23.75 -16.23
C LYS A 275 9.01 -24.57 -17.35
N LEU A 276 9.76 -25.60 -16.98
CA LEU A 276 10.49 -26.48 -17.91
C LEU A 276 9.73 -27.80 -18.14
N PRO A 277 9.93 -28.48 -19.28
CA PRO A 277 9.27 -29.77 -19.57
C PRO A 277 9.59 -30.91 -18.59
N ASP A 278 10.69 -30.83 -17.83
CA ASP A 278 11.06 -31.82 -16.80
C ASP A 278 10.44 -31.53 -15.41
N GLY A 279 9.45 -30.63 -15.34
CA GLY A 279 8.74 -30.26 -14.11
C GLY A 279 9.51 -29.29 -13.20
N LYS A 280 10.66 -28.79 -13.65
CA LYS A 280 11.47 -27.79 -12.94
C LYS A 280 11.13 -26.37 -13.39
N THR A 281 11.78 -25.39 -12.77
CA THR A 281 11.60 -23.98 -13.10
C THR A 281 12.96 -23.34 -13.35
N ALA A 282 13.18 -22.85 -14.57
CA ALA A 282 14.31 -21.98 -14.88
C ALA A 282 14.10 -20.60 -14.24
N ILE A 283 15.17 -19.98 -13.77
CA ILE A 283 15.15 -18.64 -13.16
C ILE A 283 16.30 -17.79 -13.73
N CYS A 284 15.99 -16.54 -14.08
CA CYS A 284 16.97 -15.52 -14.43
C CYS A 284 16.68 -14.26 -13.59
N LEU A 285 17.72 -13.63 -13.05
CA LEU A 285 17.62 -12.47 -12.17
C LEU A 285 18.77 -11.48 -12.45
N ALA A 286 18.68 -10.27 -11.92
CA ALA A 286 19.71 -9.26 -12.02
C ALA A 286 20.56 -9.17 -10.74
N ALA A 287 21.84 -8.82 -10.88
CA ALA A 287 22.72 -8.47 -9.76
C ALA A 287 23.76 -7.43 -10.18
N VAL A 288 24.06 -6.49 -9.28
CA VAL A 288 25.22 -5.59 -9.46
C VAL A 288 26.49 -6.44 -9.41
N THR A 289 27.38 -6.25 -10.38
CA THR A 289 28.48 -7.15 -10.70
C THR A 289 29.79 -6.37 -10.82
N THR A 290 30.86 -6.93 -10.27
CA THR A 290 32.22 -6.36 -10.32
C THR A 290 32.87 -6.54 -11.71
N PRO A 291 33.89 -5.74 -12.08
CA PRO A 291 34.65 -5.94 -13.33
C PRO A 291 35.26 -7.34 -13.53
N ALA A 292 35.42 -8.13 -12.46
CA ALA A 292 35.89 -9.51 -12.52
C ALA A 292 34.77 -10.54 -12.80
N GLY A 293 33.52 -10.10 -12.96
CA GLY A 293 32.36 -10.96 -13.27
C GLY A 293 31.68 -11.59 -12.05
N TYR A 294 32.07 -11.24 -10.82
CA TYR A 294 31.43 -11.71 -9.59
C TYR A 294 30.35 -10.73 -9.09
N MET A 295 29.27 -11.25 -8.50
CA MET A 295 28.28 -10.42 -7.78
C MET A 295 28.97 -9.50 -6.76
N LEU A 296 28.52 -8.25 -6.69
CA LEU A 296 29.03 -7.26 -5.75
C LEU A 296 28.62 -7.63 -4.32
N TYR A 297 29.60 -7.84 -3.45
CA TYR A 297 29.40 -8.12 -2.03
C TYR A 297 30.03 -6.98 -1.20
N PRO A 298 29.28 -5.91 -0.86
CA PRO A 298 29.83 -4.71 -0.25
C PRO A 298 30.63 -4.93 1.06
N PRO A 299 30.28 -5.88 1.95
CA PRO A 299 31.09 -6.16 3.15
C PRO A 299 32.47 -6.78 2.86
N GLY A 300 32.72 -7.22 1.63
CA GLY A 300 34.03 -7.68 1.16
C GLY A 300 34.81 -6.64 0.35
N GLU A 301 34.25 -5.46 0.07
CA GLU A 301 35.03 -4.39 -0.59
C GLU A 301 35.93 -3.67 0.42
N VAL A 302 37.19 -3.45 0.01
CA VAL A 302 38.16 -2.68 0.79
C VAL A 302 37.71 -1.21 0.81
N LYS A 303 37.24 -0.75 1.97
CA LYS A 303 36.83 0.65 2.17
C LYS A 303 38.05 1.58 1.92
N PRO A 304 37.98 2.52 0.98
CA PRO A 304 39.10 3.41 0.70
C PRO A 304 39.30 4.42 1.84
N HIS A 305 40.55 4.84 2.06
CA HIS A 305 40.91 5.87 3.04
C HIS A 305 40.51 7.31 2.61
N SER A 306 39.97 7.47 1.40
CA SER A 306 39.50 8.75 0.87
C SER A 306 38.17 8.58 0.14
N SER A 307 37.31 9.60 0.22
CA SER A 307 36.04 9.69 -0.51
C SER A 307 36.19 10.27 -1.93
N ALA A 308 37.41 10.60 -2.35
CA ALA A 308 37.69 11.17 -3.67
C ALA A 308 37.27 10.21 -4.80
N LYS A 309 36.51 10.73 -5.76
CA LYS A 309 36.04 10.00 -6.95
C LYS A 309 36.79 10.53 -8.16
N VAL A 310 37.33 9.62 -8.98
CA VAL A 310 38.19 9.97 -10.13
C VAL A 310 37.59 9.34 -11.39
N TYR A 311 37.32 10.17 -12.39
CA TYR A 311 36.69 9.78 -13.65
C TYR A 311 37.52 10.27 -14.84
N SER A 312 37.59 9.45 -15.89
CA SER A 312 38.26 9.77 -17.16
C SER A 312 37.32 9.66 -18.38
N SER A 313 36.03 9.40 -18.16
CA SER A 313 34.99 9.25 -19.17
C SER A 313 33.61 9.57 -18.58
N LEU A 314 32.64 9.86 -19.44
CA LEU A 314 31.22 9.91 -19.07
C LEU A 314 30.63 8.49 -19.00
N PHE A 315 29.57 8.23 -18.21
CA PHE A 315 28.97 9.11 -17.19
C PHE A 315 29.79 9.15 -15.89
N VAL A 316 29.78 10.29 -15.19
CA VAL A 316 30.38 10.43 -13.83
C VAL A 316 29.35 10.24 -12.70
N ARG A 317 28.08 10.45 -13.01
CA ARG A 317 26.90 10.33 -12.15
C ARG A 317 25.68 10.02 -13.02
N HIS A 318 24.61 9.48 -12.45
CA HIS A 318 23.33 9.20 -13.15
C HIS A 318 22.18 9.35 -12.15
N TRP A 319 21.25 10.28 -12.40
CA TRP A 319 20.13 10.70 -11.51
C TRP A 319 20.50 11.24 -10.11
N ASP A 320 21.00 10.38 -9.22
CA ASP A 320 21.31 10.64 -7.81
C ASP A 320 22.56 9.90 -7.31
N ALA A 321 23.01 8.89 -8.06
CA ALA A 321 24.19 8.11 -7.77
C ALA A 321 25.40 8.63 -8.56
N TRP A 322 26.57 8.58 -7.93
CA TRP A 322 27.84 8.70 -8.66
C TRP A 322 28.20 7.35 -9.27
N THR A 323 28.64 7.32 -10.53
CA THR A 323 28.90 6.06 -11.22
C THR A 323 30.06 5.31 -10.57
N THR A 324 29.99 3.97 -10.63
CA THR A 324 31.04 3.10 -10.10
C THR A 324 31.56 2.18 -11.20
N ARG A 325 32.65 1.47 -10.93
CA ARG A 325 33.18 0.41 -11.81
C ARG A 325 32.27 -0.83 -11.90
N ASN A 326 31.26 -0.94 -11.02
CA ASN A 326 30.39 -2.11 -10.91
C ASN A 326 29.10 -1.84 -11.71
N SER A 327 28.59 -2.84 -12.42
CA SER A 327 27.45 -2.71 -13.35
C SER A 327 26.45 -3.85 -13.21
N ASN A 328 25.21 -3.66 -13.67
CA ASN A 328 24.21 -4.73 -13.70
C ASN A 328 24.65 -5.86 -14.64
N SER A 329 24.43 -7.11 -14.21
CA SER A 329 24.46 -8.28 -15.07
C SER A 329 23.28 -9.20 -14.78
N LEU A 330 22.90 -9.99 -15.79
CA LEU A 330 21.93 -11.07 -15.67
C LEU A 330 22.62 -12.36 -15.22
N TRP A 331 21.96 -13.07 -14.31
CA TRP A 331 22.42 -14.32 -13.72
C TRP A 331 21.30 -15.35 -13.76
N TYR A 332 21.57 -16.56 -14.26
CA TYR A 332 20.56 -17.60 -14.40
C TYR A 332 20.90 -18.88 -13.63
N GLY A 333 19.86 -19.67 -13.35
CA GLY A 333 19.93 -20.93 -12.64
C GLY A 333 18.66 -21.75 -12.83
N GLN A 334 18.57 -22.87 -12.12
CA GLN A 334 17.45 -23.82 -12.20
C GLN A 334 16.97 -24.18 -10.80
N LEU A 335 15.66 -24.24 -10.59
CA LEU A 335 15.01 -24.67 -9.35
C LEU A 335 14.33 -26.02 -9.57
N SER A 336 14.44 -26.92 -8.60
CA SER A 336 13.70 -28.18 -8.57
C SER A 336 12.92 -28.32 -7.28
N ASN A 337 11.65 -28.71 -7.36
CA ASN A 337 10.90 -29.22 -6.22
C ASN A 337 11.24 -30.71 -6.01
N LYS A 338 11.59 -31.10 -4.79
CA LYS A 338 11.79 -32.50 -4.38
C LYS A 338 11.05 -32.72 -3.07
N ASN A 339 10.09 -33.65 -3.07
CA ASN A 339 9.26 -34.00 -1.91
C ASN A 339 8.61 -32.77 -1.25
N GLY A 340 8.06 -31.85 -2.05
CA GLY A 340 7.42 -30.61 -1.59
C GLY A 340 8.39 -29.49 -1.22
N LYS A 341 9.70 -29.65 -1.42
CA LYS A 341 10.71 -28.64 -1.07
C LYS A 341 11.48 -28.16 -2.29
N TRP A 342 11.49 -26.84 -2.48
CA TRP A 342 12.22 -26.19 -3.56
C TRP A 342 13.69 -26.00 -3.21
N GLN A 343 14.57 -26.31 -4.16
CA GLN A 343 16.00 -26.08 -4.02
C GLN A 343 16.61 -25.64 -5.36
N LEU A 344 17.75 -24.95 -5.30
CA LEU A 344 18.60 -24.73 -6.47
C LEU A 344 19.12 -26.09 -6.99
N ASP A 345 18.97 -26.35 -8.29
CA ASP A 345 19.39 -27.57 -8.98
C ASP A 345 20.68 -27.32 -9.76
N GLY A 346 21.76 -26.97 -9.07
CA GLY A 346 23.05 -26.68 -9.70
C GLY A 346 24.13 -26.20 -8.72
N PRO A 347 25.33 -25.88 -9.22
CA PRO A 347 26.45 -25.39 -8.39
C PRO A 347 26.30 -23.94 -7.91
N GLY A 348 25.31 -23.20 -8.44
CA GLY A 348 25.09 -21.78 -8.19
C GLY A 348 24.42 -21.11 -9.38
N PHE A 349 24.33 -19.78 -9.33
CA PHE A 349 23.91 -18.96 -10.47
C PHE A 349 25.07 -18.70 -11.44
N THR A 350 24.79 -18.72 -12.75
CA THR A 350 25.75 -18.42 -13.82
C THR A 350 25.54 -17.02 -14.35
N ASN A 351 26.60 -16.20 -14.37
CA ASN A 351 26.61 -14.86 -14.96
C ASN A 351 26.54 -14.96 -16.50
N LEU A 352 25.46 -14.44 -17.10
CA LEU A 352 25.19 -14.49 -18.54
C LEU A 352 26.13 -13.57 -19.34
N LEU A 353 26.52 -12.42 -18.76
CA LEU A 353 27.29 -11.37 -19.45
C LEU A 353 28.79 -11.42 -19.12
N ALA A 354 29.26 -12.48 -18.44
CA ALA A 354 30.64 -12.63 -18.01
C ALA A 354 31.64 -12.54 -19.19
N GLY A 355 32.63 -11.66 -19.06
CA GLY A 355 33.62 -11.39 -20.12
C GLY A 355 33.14 -10.48 -21.25
N THR A 356 31.89 -10.00 -21.20
CA THR A 356 31.37 -8.98 -22.13
C THR A 356 31.50 -7.57 -21.52
N ARG A 357 31.15 -6.54 -22.30
CA ARG A 357 30.95 -5.16 -21.83
C ARG A 357 29.46 -4.76 -21.81
N LEU A 358 28.54 -5.73 -21.90
CA LEU A 358 27.11 -5.49 -21.89
C LEU A 358 26.63 -5.27 -20.46
N VAL A 359 25.65 -4.39 -20.30
CA VAL A 359 25.00 -4.08 -19.01
C VAL A 359 23.50 -4.26 -19.20
N SER A 360 22.91 -5.17 -18.42
CA SER A 360 21.48 -5.44 -18.41
C SER A 360 21.08 -5.96 -17.02
N PRO A 361 19.95 -5.51 -16.42
CA PRO A 361 19.06 -4.46 -16.91
C PRO A 361 19.73 -3.07 -17.00
N VAL A 362 19.22 -2.19 -17.85
CA VAL A 362 19.84 -0.89 -18.19
C VAL A 362 19.58 0.14 -17.08
N PRO A 363 20.61 0.66 -16.39
CA PRO A 363 20.41 1.66 -15.33
C PRO A 363 19.80 2.97 -15.88
N ASN A 364 19.03 3.72 -15.09
CA ASN A 364 18.65 3.47 -13.69
C ASN A 364 17.29 2.77 -13.51
N PHE A 365 16.45 2.70 -14.55
CA PHE A 365 15.06 2.17 -14.44
C PHE A 365 14.88 0.73 -14.93
N GLY A 366 15.89 0.14 -15.58
CA GLY A 366 15.82 -1.21 -16.11
C GLY A 366 15.62 -2.26 -15.01
N GLY A 367 14.80 -3.25 -15.31
CA GLY A 367 14.45 -4.34 -14.40
C GLY A 367 13.98 -5.59 -15.14
N ALA A 368 12.92 -6.23 -14.66
CA ALA A 368 12.36 -7.42 -15.27
C ALA A 368 11.70 -7.16 -16.65
N GLY A 369 11.54 -5.89 -17.05
CA GLY A 369 11.11 -5.50 -18.40
C GLY A 369 12.21 -5.62 -19.46
N ASP A 370 13.48 -5.63 -19.07
CA ASP A 370 14.63 -5.55 -19.98
C ASP A 370 15.02 -6.90 -20.60
N PHE A 371 14.51 -8.01 -20.08
CA PHE A 371 14.90 -9.35 -20.48
C PHE A 371 13.77 -10.35 -20.32
N ASP A 372 13.83 -11.48 -21.02
CA ASP A 372 12.84 -12.56 -20.95
C ASP A 372 13.47 -13.94 -21.12
N ILE A 373 12.71 -14.99 -20.76
CA ILE A 373 13.23 -16.36 -20.59
C ILE A 373 12.32 -17.40 -21.24
N ALA A 374 12.87 -18.18 -22.17
CA ALA A 374 12.27 -19.36 -22.78
C ALA A 374 12.85 -20.64 -22.17
N GLU A 375 12.34 -21.81 -22.59
CA GLU A 375 12.81 -23.12 -22.09
C GLU A 375 14.25 -23.46 -22.51
N ASN A 376 14.77 -22.78 -23.52
CA ASN A 376 16.05 -23.03 -24.17
C ASN A 376 16.83 -21.75 -24.52
N ALA A 377 16.42 -20.58 -24.02
CA ALA A 377 17.04 -19.30 -24.36
C ALA A 377 16.73 -18.18 -23.35
N ILE A 378 17.57 -17.14 -23.36
CA ILE A 378 17.33 -15.84 -22.73
C ILE A 378 17.48 -14.75 -23.80
N CYS A 379 16.63 -13.73 -23.78
CA CYS A 379 16.80 -12.51 -24.57
C CYS A 379 16.81 -11.28 -23.65
N PHE A 380 17.56 -10.24 -24.01
CA PHE A 380 17.70 -9.03 -23.18
C PHE A 380 18.11 -7.80 -23.99
N VAL A 381 17.81 -6.60 -23.48
CA VAL A 381 18.33 -5.34 -24.01
C VAL A 381 19.52 -4.83 -23.20
N ALA A 382 20.48 -4.21 -23.89
CA ALA A 382 21.66 -3.58 -23.28
C ALA A 382 22.13 -2.36 -24.09
N LYS A 383 22.69 -1.34 -23.43
CA LYS A 383 23.30 -0.17 -24.11
C LYS A 383 24.50 -0.59 -24.96
N ASP A 384 24.68 0.04 -26.12
CA ASP A 384 25.82 -0.22 -27.01
C ASP A 384 27.15 0.14 -26.31
N PRO A 385 28.05 -0.82 -26.05
CA PRO A 385 29.30 -0.57 -25.33
C PRO A 385 30.39 0.07 -26.21
N THR A 386 30.11 0.39 -27.47
CA THR A 386 31.03 1.13 -28.36
C THR A 386 30.72 2.63 -28.43
N LEU A 387 29.53 3.04 -27.99
CA LEU A 387 29.10 4.44 -27.98
C LEU A 387 29.33 5.11 -26.63
N ASN A 388 29.45 6.43 -26.63
CA ASN A 388 29.42 7.23 -25.41
C ASN A 388 27.98 7.27 -24.89
N GLN A 389 27.71 6.53 -23.80
CA GLN A 389 26.36 6.32 -23.26
C GLN A 389 25.67 7.59 -22.76
N ALA A 390 26.43 8.66 -22.49
CA ALA A 390 25.89 9.99 -22.17
C ALA A 390 25.41 10.74 -23.41
N ARG A 391 25.96 10.46 -24.59
CA ARG A 391 25.64 11.15 -25.85
C ARG A 391 24.73 10.35 -26.80
N TYR A 392 24.44 9.09 -26.46
CA TYR A 392 23.61 8.20 -27.28
C TYR A 392 22.68 7.33 -26.42
N THR A 393 21.43 7.20 -26.87
CA THR A 393 20.38 6.40 -26.22
C THR A 393 20.45 4.91 -26.58
N LYS A 394 21.01 4.57 -27.75
CA LYS A 394 21.00 3.23 -28.35
C LYS A 394 21.22 2.07 -27.36
N THR A 395 20.19 1.24 -27.24
CA THR A 395 20.27 -0.15 -26.75
C THR A 395 19.99 -1.09 -27.92
N ASP A 396 20.45 -2.34 -27.85
CA ASP A 396 20.11 -3.39 -28.81
C ASP A 396 19.54 -4.62 -28.11
N LEU A 397 18.74 -5.39 -28.83
CA LEU A 397 18.27 -6.71 -28.40
C LEU A 397 19.39 -7.74 -28.62
N TYR A 398 19.66 -8.54 -27.59
CA TYR A 398 20.55 -9.68 -27.59
C TYR A 398 19.79 -10.97 -27.30
N TYR A 399 20.24 -12.06 -27.91
CA TYR A 399 19.70 -13.42 -27.74
C TYR A 399 20.83 -14.38 -27.33
N VAL A 400 20.53 -15.31 -26.43
CA VAL A 400 21.47 -16.33 -25.94
C VAL A 400 20.79 -17.70 -25.92
N PRO A 401 21.23 -18.67 -26.75
CA PRO A 401 20.83 -20.06 -26.62
C PRO A 401 21.34 -20.68 -25.30
N ILE A 402 20.44 -21.28 -24.52
CA ILE A 402 20.71 -21.96 -23.26
C ILE A 402 20.38 -23.45 -23.42
N LYS A 403 21.41 -24.30 -23.51
CA LYS A 403 21.20 -25.77 -23.56
C LYS A 403 20.74 -26.35 -22.23
N SER A 404 21.14 -25.74 -21.13
CA SER A 404 20.71 -26.06 -19.77
C SER A 404 20.97 -24.88 -18.86
N PHE A 405 20.03 -24.58 -17.96
CA PHE A 405 20.18 -23.52 -16.95
C PHE A 405 21.17 -23.89 -15.82
N ARG A 406 21.87 -25.04 -15.95
CA ARG A 406 22.90 -25.54 -15.03
C ARG A 406 24.32 -25.36 -15.57
N GLU A 407 24.46 -25.07 -16.87
CA GLU A 407 25.75 -24.98 -17.58
C GLU A 407 26.01 -23.55 -18.07
N LYS A 408 27.25 -23.26 -18.48
CA LYS A 408 27.63 -21.97 -19.10
C LYS A 408 27.03 -21.82 -20.50
N PRO A 409 26.76 -20.59 -20.99
CA PRO A 409 26.20 -20.41 -22.33
C PRO A 409 27.22 -20.87 -23.38
N THR A 410 26.74 -21.51 -24.46
CA THR A 410 27.62 -22.15 -25.45
C THR A 410 28.21 -21.19 -26.49
N GLY A 411 28.02 -19.89 -26.30
CA GLY A 411 28.55 -18.81 -27.13
C GLY A 411 28.26 -17.44 -26.51
N PRO A 412 28.85 -16.36 -27.05
CA PRO A 412 28.56 -15.00 -26.61
C PRO A 412 27.14 -14.55 -27.03
N PRO A 413 26.54 -13.55 -26.36
CA PRO A 413 25.23 -13.00 -26.75
C PRO A 413 25.20 -12.49 -28.21
N GLN A 414 24.14 -12.87 -28.93
CA GLN A 414 23.95 -12.57 -30.34
C GLN A 414 23.09 -11.30 -30.50
N MET A 415 23.68 -10.22 -31.02
CA MET A 415 22.97 -8.95 -31.27
C MET A 415 22.06 -9.06 -32.50
N VAL A 416 20.78 -8.71 -32.33
CA VAL A 416 19.79 -8.63 -33.41
C VAL A 416 20.04 -7.37 -34.26
N LYS A 417 19.98 -7.50 -35.58
CA LYS A 417 20.26 -6.39 -36.52
C LYS A 417 18.97 -5.88 -37.16
N THR A 418 18.68 -4.60 -36.98
CA THR A 418 17.38 -3.97 -37.30
C THR A 418 17.49 -2.84 -38.34
N GLY A 419 18.50 -2.90 -39.22
CA GLY A 419 18.65 -2.00 -40.36
C GLY A 419 18.82 -0.51 -40.02
N GLU A 420 17.79 0.29 -40.32
CA GLU A 420 17.74 1.72 -40.00
C GLU A 420 17.30 2.02 -38.56
N LEU A 421 16.59 1.10 -37.89
CA LEU A 421 16.14 1.33 -36.52
C LEU A 421 17.32 1.15 -35.55
N ARG A 422 17.73 2.22 -34.88
CA ARG A 422 18.98 2.29 -34.08
C ARG A 422 18.82 3.01 -32.73
N GLY A 423 17.60 3.35 -32.31
CA GLY A 423 17.33 3.96 -31.01
C GLY A 423 17.27 2.96 -29.86
N TYR A 424 16.60 3.32 -28.77
CA TYR A 424 16.27 2.38 -27.71
C TYR A 424 15.51 1.16 -28.27
N SER A 425 15.84 -0.02 -27.77
CA SER A 425 14.95 -1.18 -27.71
C SER A 425 14.54 -1.48 -26.27
N THR A 426 13.29 -1.90 -26.13
CA THR A 426 12.61 -2.18 -24.85
C THR A 426 11.68 -3.39 -24.98
N SER A 427 11.13 -3.85 -23.85
CA SER A 427 10.07 -4.86 -23.76
C SER A 427 10.27 -6.15 -24.59
N PRO A 428 11.45 -6.80 -24.60
CA PRO A 428 11.59 -8.11 -25.21
C PRO A 428 10.70 -9.15 -24.52
N THR A 429 9.97 -9.93 -25.31
CA THR A 429 9.12 -11.02 -24.82
C THR A 429 9.06 -12.18 -25.82
N PHE A 430 9.29 -13.39 -25.30
CA PHE A 430 9.17 -14.63 -26.07
C PHE A 430 7.69 -14.99 -26.30
N SER A 431 7.43 -15.65 -27.44
CA SER A 431 6.20 -16.43 -27.61
C SER A 431 6.08 -17.52 -26.54
N GLY A 432 4.86 -18.00 -26.30
CA GLY A 432 4.60 -19.13 -25.41
C GLY A 432 5.47 -20.34 -25.76
N ASP A 433 5.59 -20.65 -27.05
CA ASP A 433 6.43 -21.70 -27.62
C ASP A 433 7.94 -21.41 -27.69
N GLY A 434 8.38 -20.20 -27.31
CA GLY A 434 9.78 -19.77 -27.32
C GLY A 434 10.44 -19.57 -28.69
N LYS A 435 9.74 -19.80 -29.81
CA LYS A 435 10.33 -19.74 -31.17
C LYS A 435 10.35 -18.34 -31.78
N LYS A 436 9.62 -17.39 -31.20
CA LYS A 436 9.52 -15.99 -31.63
C LYS A 436 9.91 -15.05 -30.50
N ILE A 437 10.33 -13.83 -30.86
CA ILE A 437 10.51 -12.72 -29.91
C ILE A 437 9.79 -11.50 -30.49
N ALA A 438 8.96 -10.85 -29.67
CA ALA A 438 8.47 -9.50 -29.94
C ALA A 438 9.24 -8.52 -29.04
N PHE A 439 9.50 -7.31 -29.54
CA PHE A 439 10.17 -6.25 -28.79
C PHE A 439 9.84 -4.90 -29.41
N ALA A 440 10.02 -3.82 -28.66
CA ALA A 440 9.84 -2.47 -29.17
C ALA A 440 11.20 -1.84 -29.57
N ARG A 441 11.20 -0.92 -30.54
CA ARG A 441 12.41 -0.20 -30.98
C ARG A 441 12.15 1.16 -31.63
N MET A 442 12.94 2.15 -31.24
CA MET A 442 13.00 3.50 -31.83
C MET A 442 13.93 3.55 -33.05
N LYS A 443 13.76 4.55 -33.93
CA LYS A 443 14.63 4.76 -35.09
C LYS A 443 15.95 5.45 -34.73
N ASN A 444 15.91 6.49 -33.90
CA ASN A 444 17.02 7.42 -33.68
C ASN A 444 17.90 7.04 -32.47
N GLN A 445 19.22 6.88 -32.71
CA GLN A 445 20.23 6.50 -31.71
C GLN A 445 20.59 7.58 -30.67
N GLN A 446 20.03 8.78 -30.77
CA GLN A 446 20.28 9.91 -29.86
C GLN A 446 19.00 10.55 -29.29
N TYR A 447 17.80 10.13 -29.72
CA TYR A 447 16.54 10.70 -29.26
C TYR A 447 15.80 9.67 -28.41
N GLU A 448 15.42 10.05 -27.18
CA GLU A 448 14.70 9.15 -26.26
C GLU A 448 13.18 9.19 -26.41
N SER A 449 12.66 10.21 -27.09
CA SER A 449 11.22 10.43 -27.32
C SER A 449 10.80 10.13 -28.76
N ASP A 450 11.64 9.45 -29.53
CA ASP A 450 11.29 8.92 -30.84
C ASP A 450 10.22 7.82 -30.71
N LYS A 451 9.43 7.60 -31.75
CA LYS A 451 8.33 6.63 -31.70
C LYS A 451 8.88 5.21 -31.59
N SER A 452 8.55 4.55 -30.49
CA SER A 452 8.82 3.14 -30.26
C SER A 452 7.91 2.27 -31.14
N ARG A 453 8.50 1.42 -31.97
CA ARG A 453 7.82 0.59 -32.98
C ARG A 453 7.91 -0.89 -32.62
N LEU A 454 6.90 -1.66 -32.99
CA LEU A 454 6.87 -3.10 -32.71
C LEU A 454 7.67 -3.89 -33.76
N LEU A 455 8.60 -4.72 -33.29
CA LEU A 455 9.37 -5.64 -34.12
C LEU A 455 9.10 -7.09 -33.69
N VAL A 456 9.06 -7.99 -34.65
CA VAL A 456 8.95 -9.44 -34.41
C VAL A 456 10.07 -10.19 -35.10
N ILE A 457 10.72 -11.09 -34.36
CA ILE A 457 11.58 -12.16 -34.87
C ILE A 457 10.67 -13.39 -35.01
N PRO A 458 10.35 -13.86 -36.24
CA PRO A 458 9.41 -14.96 -36.46
C PRO A 458 10.02 -16.35 -36.23
N ASP A 459 11.35 -16.42 -36.10
CA ASP A 459 12.16 -17.64 -35.96
C ASP A 459 13.48 -17.26 -35.28
N VAL A 460 13.65 -17.61 -33.99
CA VAL A 460 14.89 -17.36 -33.23
C VAL A 460 16.10 -18.15 -33.72
N GLY A 461 15.90 -19.15 -34.59
CA GLY A 461 16.98 -19.80 -35.33
C GLY A 461 17.64 -18.89 -36.37
N ASP A 462 16.98 -17.79 -36.76
CA ASP A 462 17.49 -16.83 -37.73
C ASP A 462 17.06 -15.39 -37.38
N LEU A 463 17.84 -14.79 -36.48
CA LEU A 463 17.70 -13.40 -36.02
C LEU A 463 17.78 -12.35 -37.14
N SER A 464 18.14 -12.73 -38.38
CA SER A 464 18.13 -11.82 -39.53
C SER A 464 16.74 -11.59 -40.12
N LYS A 465 15.77 -12.49 -39.84
CA LYS A 465 14.38 -12.40 -40.32
C LYS A 465 13.50 -11.41 -39.54
N VAL A 466 14.08 -10.51 -38.73
CA VAL A 466 13.33 -9.53 -37.93
C VAL A 466 12.52 -8.57 -38.81
N GLN A 467 11.29 -8.27 -38.40
CA GLN A 467 10.30 -7.52 -39.19
C GLN A 467 9.69 -6.38 -38.35
N GLU A 468 9.57 -5.17 -38.93
CA GLU A 468 8.81 -4.04 -38.36
C GLU A 468 7.31 -4.24 -38.65
N LEU A 469 6.47 -4.20 -37.61
CA LEU A 469 5.02 -4.23 -37.78
C LEU A 469 4.51 -2.84 -38.20
N HIS A 470 3.64 -2.83 -39.22
CA HIS A 470 3.16 -1.61 -39.89
C HIS A 470 4.28 -0.74 -40.50
N GLU A 471 5.36 -1.37 -41.01
CA GLU A 471 6.39 -0.69 -41.80
C GLU A 471 5.75 0.12 -42.96
N THR A 472 6.18 1.38 -43.13
CA THR A 472 5.76 2.24 -44.24
C THR A 472 6.96 2.68 -45.07
N SER A 473 6.78 2.84 -46.40
CA SER A 473 7.84 3.21 -47.34
C SER A 473 8.46 4.60 -47.08
N CYS A 474 7.79 5.46 -46.33
CA CYS A 474 8.33 6.73 -45.85
C CYS A 474 9.14 6.61 -44.54
N GLY A 475 9.32 5.38 -44.02
CA GLY A 475 10.16 5.07 -42.85
C GLY A 475 9.61 5.56 -41.51
N ARG A 476 8.31 5.90 -41.42
CA ARG A 476 7.65 6.44 -40.21
C ARG A 476 6.90 5.38 -39.37
N GLY A 477 6.61 4.21 -39.95
CA GLY A 477 5.57 3.31 -39.43
C GLY A 477 4.16 3.81 -39.77
N GLY A 478 3.17 2.92 -39.75
CA GLY A 478 1.76 3.20 -40.06
C GLY A 478 0.88 3.47 -38.85
N TRP A 479 1.30 3.03 -37.67
CA TRP A 479 0.71 3.36 -36.36
C TRP A 479 1.51 4.52 -35.75
N ASP A 480 0.85 5.54 -35.19
CA ASP A 480 1.52 6.78 -34.72
C ASP A 480 1.59 6.97 -33.20
N TYR A 481 1.12 5.99 -32.44
CA TYR A 481 1.35 5.90 -30.99
C TYR A 481 2.64 5.11 -30.70
N SER A 482 3.25 5.35 -29.54
CA SER A 482 4.52 4.74 -29.14
C SER A 482 4.27 3.45 -28.35
N ALA A 483 4.89 2.34 -28.76
CA ALA A 483 4.74 1.04 -28.13
C ALA A 483 5.56 0.91 -26.83
N ASP A 484 4.89 0.56 -25.72
CA ASP A 484 5.50 0.36 -24.40
C ASP A 484 5.63 -1.15 -24.07
N SER A 485 4.66 -1.72 -23.34
CA SER A 485 4.69 -3.10 -22.83
C SER A 485 4.06 -4.04 -23.84
N ILE A 486 4.57 -5.27 -23.94
CA ILE A 486 4.15 -6.27 -24.95
C ILE A 486 3.85 -7.61 -24.25
N SER A 487 2.80 -8.30 -24.69
CA SER A 487 2.58 -9.72 -24.38
C SER A 487 1.94 -10.46 -25.55
N TRP A 488 2.13 -11.78 -25.62
CA TRP A 488 1.59 -12.64 -26.66
C TRP A 488 0.21 -13.19 -26.31
N SER A 489 -0.61 -13.52 -27.30
CA SER A 489 -1.79 -14.39 -27.11
C SER A 489 -1.38 -15.83 -26.79
N HIS A 490 -2.26 -16.59 -26.13
CA HIS A 490 -2.00 -18.01 -25.77
C HIS A 490 -1.72 -18.94 -26.97
N ASP A 491 -2.06 -18.52 -28.19
CA ASP A 491 -1.86 -19.27 -29.43
C ASP A 491 -0.72 -18.72 -30.31
N ASP A 492 0.06 -17.77 -29.79
CA ASP A 492 1.19 -17.11 -30.44
C ASP A 492 0.86 -16.47 -31.80
N LYS A 493 -0.41 -16.10 -32.05
CA LYS A 493 -0.85 -15.44 -33.29
C LYS A 493 -1.01 -13.93 -33.18
N GLU A 494 -1.23 -13.40 -31.98
CA GLU A 494 -1.50 -11.98 -31.73
C GLU A 494 -0.59 -11.42 -30.64
N LEU A 495 -0.44 -10.09 -30.66
CA LEU A 495 0.22 -9.32 -29.62
C LEU A 495 -0.81 -8.40 -28.96
N PHE A 496 -0.67 -8.25 -27.64
CA PHE A 496 -1.30 -7.21 -26.85
C PHE A 496 -0.23 -6.20 -26.43
N VAL A 497 -0.53 -4.91 -26.56
CA VAL A 497 0.47 -3.83 -26.41
C VAL A 497 -0.14 -2.61 -25.72
N THR A 498 0.56 -2.01 -24.75
CA THR A 498 0.21 -0.67 -24.25
C THR A 498 0.76 0.42 -25.16
N ALA A 499 -0.06 1.44 -25.41
CA ALA A 499 0.39 2.70 -25.97
C ALA A 499 -0.48 3.86 -25.45
N GLU A 500 0.15 4.99 -25.22
CA GLU A 500 -0.50 6.21 -24.74
C GLU A 500 -1.27 6.91 -25.88
N MET A 501 -2.50 7.34 -25.58
CA MET A 501 -3.38 8.08 -26.48
C MET A 501 -4.18 9.10 -25.68
N HIS A 502 -4.07 10.37 -26.04
CA HIS A 502 -4.91 11.47 -25.54
C HIS A 502 -5.10 11.51 -24.00
N GLY A 503 -4.01 11.43 -23.24
CA GLY A 503 -4.07 11.48 -21.78
C GLY A 503 -4.59 10.19 -21.12
N SER A 504 -4.44 9.03 -21.75
CA SER A 504 -4.64 7.71 -21.12
C SER A 504 -3.73 6.64 -21.75
N VAL A 505 -3.33 5.63 -20.98
CA VAL A 505 -2.61 4.46 -21.53
C VAL A 505 -3.61 3.35 -21.86
N LEU A 506 -3.75 3.05 -23.15
CA LEU A 506 -4.72 2.07 -23.66
C LEU A 506 -4.05 0.74 -24.04
N LEU A 507 -4.85 -0.32 -24.06
CA LEU A 507 -4.43 -1.65 -24.52
C LEU A 507 -4.90 -1.89 -25.96
N TRP A 508 -3.95 -2.28 -26.80
CA TRP A 508 -4.12 -2.51 -28.23
C TRP A 508 -3.89 -4.00 -28.55
N ARG A 509 -4.54 -4.49 -29.61
CA ARG A 509 -4.42 -5.84 -30.16
C ARG A 509 -4.02 -5.76 -31.62
N LEU A 510 -3.05 -6.59 -32.03
CA LEU A 510 -2.60 -6.69 -33.41
C LEU A 510 -2.09 -8.09 -33.76
N PRO A 511 -2.07 -8.48 -35.05
CA PRO A 511 -1.44 -9.73 -35.47
C PRO A 511 0.07 -9.74 -35.16
N SER A 512 0.61 -10.89 -34.76
CA SER A 512 2.05 -11.11 -34.51
C SER A 512 2.89 -11.27 -35.78
N SER A 513 2.35 -10.91 -36.95
CA SER A 513 3.03 -10.98 -38.24
C SER A 513 2.66 -9.76 -39.10
N PRO A 514 3.51 -9.34 -40.06
CA PRO A 514 3.29 -8.11 -40.83
C PRO A 514 2.15 -8.19 -41.85
N ALA A 515 0.91 -8.22 -41.38
CA ALA A 515 -0.27 -7.87 -42.17
C ALA A 515 -0.23 -6.35 -42.42
N LYS A 516 0.39 -5.94 -43.53
CA LYS A 516 0.72 -4.54 -43.85
C LYS A 516 -0.45 -3.55 -43.69
N ASP A 517 -1.67 -4.03 -43.91
CA ASP A 517 -2.88 -3.22 -43.98
C ASP A 517 -3.78 -3.28 -42.71
N LYS A 518 -3.48 -4.16 -41.74
CA LYS A 518 -4.30 -4.33 -40.52
C LYS A 518 -3.73 -3.53 -39.35
N MET A 519 -4.17 -2.28 -39.18
CA MET A 519 -3.77 -1.45 -38.04
C MET A 519 -4.17 -2.07 -36.68
N PRO A 520 -3.45 -1.77 -35.59
CA PRO A 520 -3.82 -2.22 -34.25
C PRO A 520 -5.21 -1.72 -33.86
N THR A 521 -6.02 -2.60 -33.28
CA THR A 521 -7.34 -2.24 -32.74
C THR A 521 -7.25 -2.01 -31.24
N VAL A 522 -8.03 -1.07 -30.72
CA VAL A 522 -8.16 -0.89 -29.27
C VAL A 522 -8.89 -2.12 -28.71
N ALA A 523 -8.20 -2.88 -27.85
CA ALA A 523 -8.73 -4.08 -27.21
C ALA A 523 -9.59 -3.78 -25.97
N PHE A 524 -9.46 -2.56 -25.44
CA PHE A 524 -10.00 -2.11 -24.17
C PHE A 524 -10.14 -0.59 -24.16
N HIS A 525 -11.35 -0.08 -23.88
CA HIS A 525 -11.62 1.35 -23.78
C HIS A 525 -12.43 1.66 -22.52
N HIS A 526 -11.74 1.96 -21.42
CA HIS A 526 -12.33 2.41 -20.15
C HIS A 526 -11.58 3.64 -19.61
N GLN A 527 -12.14 4.25 -18.58
CA GLN A 527 -11.55 5.40 -17.88
C GLN A 527 -10.31 4.97 -17.09
N GLY A 528 -9.26 5.79 -17.10
CA GLY A 528 -7.97 5.50 -16.49
C GLY A 528 -6.94 4.90 -17.45
N SER A 529 -5.77 4.56 -16.89
CA SER A 529 -4.59 4.08 -17.63
C SER A 529 -4.22 2.64 -17.25
N VAL A 530 -3.89 1.83 -18.24
CA VAL A 530 -3.40 0.45 -18.07
C VAL A 530 -1.93 0.47 -17.64
N THR A 531 -1.61 -0.17 -16.52
CA THR A 531 -0.24 -0.25 -15.96
C THR A 531 0.39 -1.64 -16.09
N ASN A 532 -0.42 -2.68 -16.27
CA ASN A 532 0.05 -4.00 -16.70
C ASN A 532 -1.10 -4.85 -17.27
N PHE A 533 -0.75 -5.84 -18.08
CA PHE A 533 -1.68 -6.83 -18.60
C PHE A 533 -0.95 -8.17 -18.79
N ARG A 534 -1.63 -9.29 -18.55
CA ARG A 534 -1.10 -10.65 -18.74
C ARG A 534 -2.19 -11.61 -19.22
N PRO A 535 -1.88 -12.59 -20.10
CA PRO A 535 -2.78 -13.70 -20.40
C PRO A 535 -3.20 -14.46 -19.14
N LEU A 536 -4.45 -14.89 -19.08
CA LEU A 536 -5.06 -15.49 -17.89
C LEU A 536 -5.58 -16.91 -18.16
N GLY A 537 -4.82 -17.89 -17.67
CA GLY A 537 -5.17 -19.31 -17.75
C GLY A 537 -4.94 -19.89 -19.15
N LYS A 538 -6.02 -20.27 -19.84
CA LYS A 538 -6.00 -20.84 -21.20
C LYS A 538 -7.09 -20.31 -22.13
N GLY A 539 -7.90 -19.37 -21.66
CA GLY A 539 -9.05 -18.82 -22.39
C GLY A 539 -8.72 -17.50 -23.12
N PRO A 540 -9.72 -16.83 -23.71
CA PRO A 540 -9.55 -15.52 -24.33
C PRO A 540 -9.47 -14.37 -23.29
N LEU A 541 -8.88 -14.63 -22.12
CA LEU A 541 -8.86 -13.71 -20.99
C LEU A 541 -7.48 -13.07 -20.81
N LEU A 542 -7.47 -11.77 -20.53
CA LEU A 542 -6.36 -11.06 -19.92
C LEU A 542 -6.72 -10.66 -18.49
N PHE A 543 -5.76 -10.74 -17.57
CA PHE A 543 -5.79 -9.99 -16.33
C PHE A 543 -5.16 -8.62 -16.57
N ILE A 544 -5.84 -7.55 -16.16
CA ILE A 544 -5.38 -6.17 -16.36
C ILE A 544 -5.31 -5.42 -15.02
N SER A 545 -4.25 -4.63 -14.87
CA SER A 545 -4.05 -3.68 -13.77
C SER A 545 -4.19 -2.26 -14.32
N THR A 546 -5.09 -1.47 -13.74
CA THR A 546 -5.34 -0.08 -14.14
C THR A 546 -5.25 0.87 -12.95
N ARG A 547 -5.10 2.17 -13.24
CA ARG A 547 -5.15 3.29 -12.28
C ARG A 547 -5.92 4.44 -12.91
N SER A 548 -6.30 5.43 -12.12
CA SER A 548 -6.89 6.69 -12.60
C SER A 548 -6.53 7.83 -11.66
N LEU A 549 -6.83 9.07 -12.03
CA LEU A 549 -6.65 10.24 -11.15
C LEU A 549 -7.36 10.10 -9.79
N VAL A 550 -8.39 9.23 -9.71
CA VAL A 550 -9.18 8.95 -8.51
C VAL A 550 -8.92 7.58 -7.88
N ASP A 551 -8.20 6.64 -8.51
CA ASP A 551 -7.95 5.29 -7.97
C ASP A 551 -6.50 4.83 -8.14
N SER A 552 -5.87 4.46 -7.02
CA SER A 552 -4.47 4.04 -6.95
C SER A 552 -4.20 2.62 -7.46
N SER A 553 -5.21 1.74 -7.49
CA SER A 553 -5.09 0.42 -8.10
C SER A 553 -6.46 -0.24 -8.29
N ASN A 554 -6.76 -0.56 -9.54
CA ASN A 554 -7.89 -1.39 -9.94
C ASN A 554 -7.40 -2.63 -10.70
N TYR A 555 -8.03 -3.77 -10.43
CA TYR A 555 -7.81 -5.06 -11.07
C TYR A 555 -9.08 -5.50 -11.79
N ALA A 556 -8.95 -6.00 -13.01
CA ALA A 556 -10.06 -6.53 -13.80
C ALA A 556 -9.63 -7.71 -14.67
N THR A 557 -10.60 -8.50 -15.13
CA THR A 557 -10.43 -9.39 -16.28
C THR A 557 -11.03 -8.75 -17.52
N LEU A 558 -10.41 -9.03 -18.67
CA LEU A 558 -10.85 -8.61 -20.00
C LEU A 558 -10.94 -9.85 -20.90
N ASP A 559 -12.12 -10.14 -21.42
CA ASP A 559 -12.30 -11.09 -22.51
C ASP A 559 -12.03 -10.40 -23.85
N TYR A 560 -10.91 -10.72 -24.49
CA TYR A 560 -10.55 -10.11 -25.77
C TYR A 560 -11.31 -10.72 -26.97
N SER A 561 -12.15 -11.74 -26.78
CA SER A 561 -13.04 -12.25 -27.82
C SER A 561 -14.36 -11.46 -27.90
N THR A 562 -14.87 -10.95 -26.77
CA THR A 562 -16.11 -10.17 -26.70
C THR A 562 -15.91 -8.67 -26.40
N GLY A 563 -14.74 -8.28 -25.87
CA GLY A 563 -14.50 -6.95 -25.30
C GLY A 563 -15.10 -6.75 -23.91
N ALA A 564 -15.67 -7.80 -23.29
CA ALA A 564 -16.28 -7.71 -21.97
C ALA A 564 -15.23 -7.60 -20.86
N VAL A 565 -15.52 -6.78 -19.85
CA VAL A 565 -14.62 -6.50 -18.73
C VAL A 565 -15.35 -6.70 -17.41
N CYS A 566 -14.73 -7.42 -16.48
CA CYS A 566 -15.24 -7.61 -15.13
C CYS A 566 -14.27 -7.00 -14.11
N GLN A 567 -14.73 -6.05 -13.29
CA GLN A 567 -13.92 -5.47 -12.24
C GLN A 567 -13.76 -6.46 -11.08
N VAL A 568 -12.53 -6.88 -10.80
CA VAL A 568 -12.20 -7.89 -9.80
C VAL A 568 -11.92 -7.25 -8.44
N SER A 569 -11.15 -6.15 -8.38
CA SER A 569 -10.83 -5.48 -7.11
C SER A 569 -10.28 -4.06 -7.31
N SER A 570 -10.95 -3.06 -6.75
CA SER A 570 -10.44 -1.67 -6.65
C SER A 570 -10.08 -1.35 -5.19
N ILE A 571 -8.86 -0.89 -4.94
CA ILE A 571 -8.37 -0.64 -3.57
C ILE A 571 -8.91 0.67 -2.97
N SER A 572 -9.30 1.66 -3.79
CA SER A 572 -9.96 2.88 -3.31
C SER A 572 -11.48 2.89 -3.51
N ARG A 573 -12.05 1.75 -3.95
CA ARG A 573 -13.46 1.58 -4.32
C ARG A 573 -13.90 2.60 -5.39
N ASN A 574 -13.06 2.79 -6.41
CA ASN A 574 -13.15 3.81 -7.45
C ASN A 574 -13.20 5.25 -6.87
N GLY A 575 -12.22 5.55 -6.01
CA GLY A 575 -12.00 6.84 -5.36
C GLY A 575 -12.82 7.14 -4.11
N ARG A 576 -13.89 6.38 -3.84
CA ARG A 576 -14.82 6.62 -2.72
C ARG A 576 -14.11 6.64 -1.36
N THR A 577 -13.07 5.82 -1.16
CA THR A 577 -12.24 5.79 0.05
C THR A 577 -11.63 7.16 0.40
N PHE A 578 -11.32 7.98 -0.61
CA PHE A 578 -10.73 9.31 -0.44
C PHE A 578 -11.77 10.44 -0.56
N GLY A 579 -13.06 10.09 -0.69
CA GLY A 579 -14.13 11.04 -1.04
C GLY A 579 -14.10 11.49 -2.51
N LEU A 580 -13.27 10.85 -3.35
CA LEU A 580 -13.14 11.17 -4.77
C LEU A 580 -14.18 10.47 -5.63
N SER A 581 -14.43 11.03 -6.82
CA SER A 581 -15.29 10.44 -7.83
C SER A 581 -14.82 10.76 -9.24
N ARG A 582 -14.91 9.82 -10.18
CA ARG A 582 -14.57 10.06 -11.60
C ARG A 582 -15.40 11.18 -12.26
N ARG A 583 -16.49 11.62 -11.63
CA ARG A 583 -17.28 12.83 -12.00
C ARG A 583 -16.52 14.15 -11.78
N GLN A 584 -15.48 14.17 -10.95
CA GLN A 584 -14.59 15.33 -10.79
C GLN A 584 -13.64 15.50 -11.96
N VAL A 585 -13.29 14.39 -12.63
CA VAL A 585 -12.35 14.37 -13.75
C VAL A 585 -13.13 14.61 -15.04
N GLY A 586 -12.83 15.72 -15.71
CA GLY A 586 -13.23 16.00 -17.07
C GLY A 586 -12.02 16.23 -17.96
N GLU A 587 -12.27 16.58 -19.20
CA GLU A 587 -11.25 16.96 -20.18
C GLU A 587 -11.85 17.97 -21.17
N PHE A 588 -10.99 18.71 -21.86
CA PHE A 588 -11.39 19.49 -23.02
C PHE A 588 -10.26 19.58 -24.05
N TRP A 589 -10.64 19.96 -25.26
CA TRP A 589 -9.70 20.34 -26.33
C TRP A 589 -9.80 21.84 -26.57
N TYR A 590 -8.68 22.47 -26.95
CA TYR A 590 -8.60 23.90 -27.19
C TYR A 590 -7.60 24.25 -28.31
N PRO A 591 -7.83 25.34 -29.08
CA PRO A 591 -6.91 25.73 -30.15
C PRO A 591 -5.54 26.13 -29.64
N GLY A 592 -4.50 25.46 -30.15
CA GLY A 592 -3.10 25.64 -29.77
C GLY A 592 -2.31 26.58 -30.67
N SER A 593 -1.00 26.59 -30.45
CA SER A 593 0.02 27.16 -31.32
C SER A 593 0.07 26.42 -32.67
N ALA A 594 0.56 27.09 -33.72
CA ALA A 594 0.83 26.51 -35.04
C ALA A 594 -0.30 25.71 -35.74
N GLY A 595 -1.56 25.78 -35.26
CA GLY A 595 -2.68 24.99 -35.76
C GLY A 595 -2.79 23.58 -35.19
N TYR A 596 -2.18 23.29 -34.03
CA TYR A 596 -2.49 22.12 -33.23
C TYR A 596 -3.79 22.34 -32.44
N GLU A 597 -4.56 21.27 -32.21
CA GLU A 597 -5.58 21.23 -31.17
C GLU A 597 -4.97 20.52 -29.96
N ASN A 598 -4.94 21.19 -28.81
CA ASN A 598 -4.32 20.68 -27.60
C ASN A 598 -5.38 20.14 -26.64
N HIS A 599 -4.98 19.21 -25.78
CA HIS A 599 -5.84 18.58 -24.79
C HIS A 599 -5.49 19.05 -23.37
N ALA A 600 -6.47 19.07 -22.48
CA ALA A 600 -6.23 19.27 -21.06
C ALA A 600 -7.15 18.38 -20.22
N LEU A 601 -6.59 17.70 -19.23
CA LEU A 601 -7.36 17.06 -18.16
C LEU A 601 -7.77 18.12 -17.13
N VAL A 602 -8.97 17.98 -16.56
CA VAL A 602 -9.53 18.89 -15.57
C VAL A 602 -9.97 18.12 -14.33
N VAL A 603 -9.57 18.56 -13.15
CA VAL A 603 -10.07 18.00 -11.88
C VAL A 603 -10.76 19.09 -11.07
N LYS A 604 -12.06 18.88 -10.83
CA LYS A 604 -12.95 19.77 -10.07
C LYS A 604 -13.04 19.34 -8.60
N PRO A 605 -13.34 20.25 -7.65
CA PRO A 605 -13.56 19.88 -6.24
C PRO A 605 -14.66 18.82 -6.05
N SER A 606 -14.56 17.96 -5.03
CA SER A 606 -15.57 16.94 -4.70
C SER A 606 -16.97 17.49 -4.43
N LYS A 607 -17.05 18.79 -4.10
CA LYS A 607 -18.28 19.56 -3.85
C LYS A 607 -18.39 20.76 -4.79
N PHE A 608 -17.96 20.56 -6.04
CA PHE A 608 -18.11 21.52 -7.12
C PHE A 608 -19.59 21.87 -7.37
N ASP A 609 -19.83 23.14 -7.67
CA ASP A 609 -21.14 23.76 -7.85
C ASP A 609 -21.05 24.71 -9.05
N GLU A 610 -21.74 24.38 -10.14
CA GLU A 610 -21.67 25.10 -11.42
C GLU A 610 -22.20 26.54 -11.35
N SER A 611 -22.86 26.93 -10.25
CA SER A 611 -23.26 28.32 -9.99
C SER A 611 -22.14 29.20 -9.43
N LYS A 612 -20.97 28.62 -9.10
CA LYS A 612 -19.83 29.32 -8.50
C LYS A 612 -18.61 29.37 -9.41
N LYS A 613 -17.80 30.41 -9.23
CA LYS A 613 -16.42 30.47 -9.74
C LYS A 613 -15.44 29.89 -8.72
N TYR A 614 -14.38 29.26 -9.21
CA TYR A 614 -13.30 28.66 -8.43
C TYR A 614 -11.93 29.10 -8.97
N PRO A 615 -10.96 29.47 -8.12
CA PRO A 615 -9.60 29.81 -8.55
C PRO A 615 -8.96 28.72 -9.43
N LEU A 616 -8.26 29.13 -10.48
CA LEU A 616 -7.52 28.22 -11.36
C LEU A 616 -6.21 27.74 -10.70
N ALA A 617 -5.95 26.44 -10.73
CA ALA A 617 -4.60 25.88 -10.59
C ALA A 617 -4.14 25.23 -11.89
N LEU A 618 -3.19 25.84 -12.59
CA LEU A 618 -2.63 25.32 -13.84
C LEU A 618 -1.39 24.46 -13.53
N LEU A 619 -1.45 23.16 -13.81
CA LEU A 619 -0.36 22.22 -13.52
C LEU A 619 0.38 21.84 -14.81
N ILE A 620 1.66 22.17 -14.91
CA ILE A 620 2.49 21.96 -16.10
C ILE A 620 3.39 20.73 -15.87
N HIS A 621 3.30 19.72 -16.74
CA HIS A 621 4.04 18.47 -16.58
C HIS A 621 5.55 18.60 -16.86
N GLY A 622 6.33 17.66 -16.33
CA GLY A 622 7.74 17.48 -16.67
C GLY A 622 7.94 16.74 -18.01
N GLY A 623 9.19 16.58 -18.43
CA GLY A 623 9.57 15.99 -19.72
C GLY A 623 10.70 16.78 -20.38
N PRO A 624 10.47 17.47 -21.51
CA PRO A 624 9.15 17.87 -22.02
C PRO A 624 8.28 16.79 -22.64
N GLN A 625 8.89 15.76 -23.24
CA GLN A 625 8.16 14.73 -23.98
C GLN A 625 7.54 13.69 -23.03
N GLY A 626 6.47 14.10 -22.37
CA GLY A 626 5.56 13.29 -21.56
C GLY A 626 4.15 13.88 -21.61
N ALA A 627 3.22 13.42 -20.77
CA ALA A 627 1.87 13.97 -20.71
C ALA A 627 1.27 13.85 -19.29
N TRP A 628 0.23 14.64 -19.03
CA TRP A 628 -0.76 14.32 -18.02
C TRP A 628 -1.70 13.23 -18.54
N THR A 629 -1.90 12.19 -17.73
CA THR A 629 -2.81 11.07 -18.00
C THR A 629 -3.84 10.90 -16.88
N ASP A 630 -4.94 10.21 -17.19
CA ASP A 630 -5.87 9.70 -16.17
C ASP A 630 -5.18 8.54 -15.40
N ASP A 631 -4.32 8.91 -14.45
CA ASP A 631 -3.43 8.01 -13.72
C ASP A 631 -3.16 8.52 -12.28
N TRP A 632 -2.76 7.63 -11.38
CA TRP A 632 -2.57 7.95 -9.96
C TRP A 632 -1.13 8.32 -9.61
N SER A 633 -0.94 9.58 -9.22
CA SER A 633 0.29 10.06 -8.58
C SER A 633 0.14 10.12 -7.05
N THR A 634 1.26 10.01 -6.33
CA THR A 634 1.35 10.36 -4.89
C THR A 634 2.21 11.62 -4.63
N ARG A 635 2.75 12.23 -5.69
CA ARG A 635 3.61 13.43 -5.64
C ARG A 635 2.92 14.68 -6.18
N TRP A 636 2.08 14.50 -7.20
CA TRP A 636 1.51 15.57 -8.01
C TRP A 636 0.09 15.20 -8.47
N ASN A 637 -0.75 14.64 -7.59
CA ASN A 637 -2.15 14.33 -7.97
C ASN A 637 -2.99 15.63 -8.00
N PRO A 638 -3.59 16.01 -9.14
CA PRO A 638 -4.48 17.17 -9.25
C PRO A 638 -5.58 17.24 -8.19
N ALA A 639 -6.09 16.09 -7.72
CA ALA A 639 -7.12 16.03 -6.68
C ALA A 639 -6.70 16.71 -5.37
N VAL A 640 -5.41 16.74 -5.03
CA VAL A 640 -4.91 17.40 -3.80
C VAL A 640 -5.17 18.91 -3.83
N PHE A 641 -5.04 19.51 -5.02
CA PHE A 641 -5.31 20.92 -5.27
C PHE A 641 -6.82 21.16 -5.41
N ALA A 642 -7.54 20.26 -6.08
CA ALA A 642 -9.00 20.36 -6.23
C ALA A 642 -9.72 20.37 -4.86
N GLU A 643 -9.28 19.55 -3.91
CA GLU A 643 -9.84 19.53 -2.54
C GLU A 643 -9.41 20.72 -1.65
N GLN A 644 -8.54 21.64 -2.12
CA GLN A 644 -8.39 22.97 -1.51
C GLN A 644 -9.49 23.95 -1.98
N GLY A 645 -10.16 23.66 -3.09
CA GLY A 645 -11.14 24.56 -3.73
C GLY A 645 -10.68 25.19 -5.05
N TYR A 646 -9.59 24.72 -5.66
CA TYR A 646 -9.26 25.11 -7.04
C TYR A 646 -10.06 24.30 -8.06
N VAL A 647 -10.29 24.85 -9.25
CA VAL A 647 -10.44 24.02 -10.46
C VAL A 647 -9.07 23.84 -11.06
N VAL A 648 -8.66 22.59 -11.24
CA VAL A 648 -7.29 22.22 -11.61
C VAL A 648 -7.26 21.83 -13.07
N VAL A 649 -6.41 22.48 -13.87
CA VAL A 649 -6.28 22.22 -15.30
C VAL A 649 -4.86 21.76 -15.61
N CYS A 650 -4.76 20.65 -16.33
CA CYS A 650 -3.55 19.88 -16.58
C CYS A 650 -3.37 19.76 -18.10
N PRO A 651 -2.86 20.82 -18.78
CA PRO A 651 -2.71 20.84 -20.23
C PRO A 651 -1.55 19.97 -20.73
N ASN A 652 -1.74 19.42 -21.93
CA ASN A 652 -0.75 18.69 -22.71
C ASN A 652 -0.41 19.52 -23.98
N PRO A 653 0.55 20.45 -23.90
CA PRO A 653 0.94 21.35 -25.00
C PRO A 653 1.73 20.63 -26.12
N THR A 654 2.23 21.38 -27.11
CA THR A 654 3.19 20.89 -28.11
C THR A 654 4.39 20.24 -27.40
N GLY A 655 4.80 19.07 -27.89
CA GLY A 655 5.81 18.22 -27.27
C GLY A 655 5.23 17.05 -26.48
N SER A 656 3.96 17.12 -26.04
CA SER A 656 3.38 16.05 -25.21
C SER A 656 3.19 14.73 -25.95
N THR A 657 3.38 13.63 -25.22
CA THR A 657 3.21 12.26 -25.74
C THR A 657 1.73 11.85 -25.84
N GLY A 658 1.42 10.87 -26.69
CA GLY A 658 0.05 10.40 -26.91
C GLY A 658 -0.79 11.19 -27.94
N TYR A 659 -0.19 12.15 -28.66
CA TYR A 659 -0.84 12.98 -29.70
C TYR A 659 -0.21 12.81 -31.10
N GLY A 660 0.51 11.72 -31.31
CA GLY A 660 1.25 11.43 -32.55
C GLY A 660 2.65 12.07 -32.61
N GLN A 661 3.58 11.45 -33.33
CA GLN A 661 5.01 11.82 -33.23
C GLN A 661 5.28 13.24 -33.74
N LYS A 662 4.49 13.75 -34.69
CA LYS A 662 4.60 15.15 -35.16
C LYS A 662 4.39 16.16 -34.02
N HIS A 663 3.50 15.87 -33.08
CA HIS A 663 3.22 16.74 -31.93
C HIS A 663 4.40 16.75 -30.95
N VAL A 664 5.00 15.57 -30.73
CA VAL A 664 6.20 15.38 -29.91
C VAL A 664 7.41 16.10 -30.52
N ASP A 665 7.71 15.86 -31.80
CA ASP A 665 8.86 16.45 -32.53
C ASP A 665 8.81 18.00 -32.64
N ALA A 666 7.62 18.60 -32.52
CA ALA A 666 7.41 20.03 -32.74
C ALA A 666 7.96 20.95 -31.61
N ILE A 667 8.41 20.37 -30.50
CA ILE A 667 9.15 21.07 -29.44
C ILE A 667 10.66 21.18 -29.71
N THR A 668 11.20 20.37 -30.64
CA THR A 668 12.64 20.27 -30.88
C THR A 668 13.20 21.56 -31.49
N ARG A 669 14.04 22.27 -30.71
CA ARG A 669 14.56 23.64 -30.88
C ARG A 669 13.53 24.75 -30.62
N ASN A 670 12.50 24.47 -29.82
CA ASN A 670 11.31 25.31 -29.67
C ASN A 670 10.74 25.37 -28.23
N TRP A 671 11.56 25.04 -27.21
CA TRP A 671 11.14 24.88 -25.81
C TRP A 671 10.28 26.01 -25.23
N GLY A 672 10.68 27.27 -25.44
CA GLY A 672 9.94 28.45 -24.98
C GLY A 672 8.99 29.05 -26.03
N GLY A 673 8.78 28.35 -27.15
CA GLY A 673 7.98 28.80 -28.30
C GLY A 673 6.57 28.24 -28.24
N ASN A 674 6.28 27.27 -29.12
CA ASN A 674 4.98 26.60 -29.19
C ASN A 674 4.40 26.22 -27.81
N PRO A 675 5.14 25.54 -26.90
CA PRO A 675 4.56 25.06 -25.65
C PRO A 675 4.18 26.17 -24.68
N TYR A 676 4.83 27.35 -24.77
CA TYR A 676 4.43 28.54 -24.02
C TYR A 676 3.17 29.17 -24.61
N GLU A 677 3.14 29.35 -25.95
CA GLU A 677 1.96 29.85 -26.69
C GLU A 677 0.72 28.96 -26.46
N ASP A 678 0.92 27.63 -26.35
CA ASP A 678 -0.12 26.67 -25.98
C ASP A 678 -0.69 26.89 -24.58
N LEU A 679 0.12 27.34 -23.62
CA LEU A 679 -0.32 27.66 -22.26
C LEU A 679 -0.98 29.04 -22.18
N VAL A 680 -0.53 30.01 -22.99
CA VAL A 680 -1.22 31.30 -23.17
C VAL A 680 -2.64 31.05 -23.69
N LYS A 681 -2.80 30.31 -24.79
CA LYS A 681 -4.13 30.01 -25.35
C LYS A 681 -5.00 29.15 -24.45
N CYS A 682 -4.40 28.24 -23.66
CA CYS A 682 -5.13 27.54 -22.62
C CYS A 682 -5.74 28.55 -21.64
N PHE A 683 -4.94 29.48 -21.12
CA PHE A 683 -5.41 30.51 -20.18
C PHE A 683 -6.49 31.41 -20.80
N GLU A 684 -6.32 31.86 -22.05
CA GLU A 684 -7.31 32.67 -22.77
C GLU A 684 -8.63 31.91 -23.00
N PHE A 685 -8.57 30.63 -23.35
CA PHE A 685 -9.75 29.77 -23.50
C PHE A 685 -10.49 29.59 -22.17
N LEU A 686 -9.76 29.37 -21.06
CA LEU A 686 -10.35 29.28 -19.73
C LEU A 686 -10.99 30.61 -19.29
N GLU A 687 -10.33 31.74 -19.54
CA GLU A 687 -10.81 33.09 -19.23
C GLU A 687 -12.09 33.47 -19.99
N LYS A 688 -12.22 33.00 -21.24
CA LYS A 688 -13.29 33.37 -22.17
C LYS A 688 -14.48 32.40 -22.20
N GLU A 689 -14.24 31.09 -22.19
CA GLU A 689 -15.27 30.07 -22.44
C GLU A 689 -15.70 29.32 -21.16
N VAL A 690 -14.86 29.26 -20.12
CA VAL A 690 -15.10 28.38 -18.95
C VAL A 690 -15.60 29.18 -17.75
N SER A 691 -16.90 29.51 -17.78
CA SER A 691 -17.58 30.43 -16.85
C SER A 691 -17.38 30.17 -15.34
N TYR A 692 -17.18 28.91 -14.93
CA TYR A 692 -16.99 28.49 -13.53
C TYR A 692 -15.54 28.59 -13.03
N ILE A 693 -14.61 29.10 -13.85
CA ILE A 693 -13.22 29.36 -13.44
C ILE A 693 -13.02 30.84 -13.11
N ASP A 694 -12.21 31.09 -12.09
CA ASP A 694 -11.66 32.40 -11.74
C ASP A 694 -10.19 32.46 -12.17
N THR A 695 -9.93 33.21 -13.25
CA THR A 695 -8.57 33.49 -13.74
C THR A 695 -7.93 34.68 -13.04
N GLU A 696 -8.67 35.52 -12.31
CA GLU A 696 -8.10 36.60 -11.50
C GLU A 696 -7.38 36.04 -10.27
N HIS A 697 -7.79 34.89 -9.74
CA HIS A 697 -7.16 34.22 -8.59
C HIS A 697 -6.26 33.02 -8.99
N ALA A 698 -5.83 32.97 -10.25
CA ALA A 698 -5.06 31.86 -10.81
C ALA A 698 -3.66 31.68 -10.19
N VAL A 699 -3.22 30.42 -10.11
CA VAL A 699 -1.83 30.01 -9.78
C VAL A 699 -1.32 29.00 -10.80
N ALA A 700 0.00 28.94 -11.00
CA ALA A 700 0.64 27.94 -11.86
C ALA A 700 1.75 27.19 -11.12
N LEU A 701 1.87 25.88 -11.40
CA LEU A 701 2.82 24.99 -10.75
C LEU A 701 3.43 24.04 -11.78
N GLY A 702 4.72 23.72 -11.65
CA GLY A 702 5.38 22.76 -12.54
C GLY A 702 6.68 22.17 -11.99
N ALA A 703 7.06 21.01 -12.51
CA ALA A 703 8.29 20.29 -12.12
C ALA A 703 9.16 19.95 -13.33
N SER A 704 10.49 19.90 -13.17
CA SER A 704 11.43 19.56 -14.25
C SER A 704 11.29 20.51 -15.44
N TYR A 705 10.97 20.03 -16.66
CA TYR A 705 10.57 20.91 -17.78
C TYR A 705 9.37 21.82 -17.44
N GLY A 706 8.40 21.37 -16.65
CA GLY A 706 7.33 22.23 -16.14
C GLY A 706 7.86 23.33 -15.21
N GLY A 707 8.95 23.07 -14.48
CA GLY A 707 9.66 24.08 -13.69
C GLY A 707 10.42 25.08 -14.58
N TYR A 708 11.09 24.61 -15.63
CA TYR A 708 11.62 25.47 -16.71
C TYR A 708 10.52 26.38 -17.27
N MET A 709 9.35 25.82 -17.59
CA MET A 709 8.24 26.60 -18.15
C MET A 709 7.68 27.60 -17.14
N ILE A 710 7.65 27.30 -15.83
CA ILE A 710 7.34 28.29 -14.79
C ILE A 710 8.35 29.46 -14.78
N ASN A 711 9.64 29.18 -14.93
CA ASN A 711 10.68 30.22 -15.02
C ASN A 711 10.59 31.04 -16.31
N TRP A 712 10.21 30.41 -17.41
CA TRP A 712 9.94 31.08 -18.69
C TRP A 712 8.71 31.98 -18.59
N ILE A 713 7.61 31.47 -18.01
CA ILE A 713 6.38 32.20 -17.69
C ILE A 713 6.66 33.42 -16.80
N GLN A 714 7.49 33.29 -15.76
CA GLN A 714 7.94 34.39 -14.89
C GLN A 714 8.64 35.53 -15.64
N GLY A 715 9.29 35.23 -16.78
CA GLY A 715 9.92 36.24 -17.66
C GLY A 715 8.97 36.88 -18.69
N HIS A 716 7.71 36.43 -18.78
CA HIS A 716 6.79 36.77 -19.86
C HIS A 716 5.40 37.21 -19.35
N GLU A 717 4.54 37.67 -20.27
CA GLU A 717 3.28 38.34 -19.92
C GLU A 717 2.30 37.43 -19.14
N LEU A 718 2.28 36.13 -19.46
CA LEU A 718 1.45 35.15 -18.77
C LEU A 718 1.82 35.01 -17.28
N GLY A 719 3.09 35.24 -16.91
CA GLY A 719 3.52 35.24 -15.50
C GLY A 719 2.78 36.27 -14.66
N ARG A 720 2.41 37.41 -15.27
CA ARG A 720 1.70 38.52 -14.60
C ARG A 720 0.18 38.29 -14.49
N LYS A 721 -0.36 37.25 -15.12
CA LYS A 721 -1.75 36.79 -14.93
C LYS A 721 -1.91 35.97 -13.65
N PHE A 722 -0.87 35.24 -13.21
CA PHE A 722 -0.91 34.43 -11.99
C PHE A 722 -0.63 35.24 -10.72
N LYS A 723 -1.22 34.84 -9.59
CA LYS A 723 -0.95 35.40 -8.26
C LYS A 723 0.24 34.75 -7.57
N ALA A 724 0.51 33.49 -7.88
CA ALA A 724 1.71 32.78 -7.43
C ALA A 724 2.13 31.70 -8.44
N LEU A 725 3.44 31.45 -8.42
CA LEU A 725 4.12 30.40 -9.17
C LEU A 725 4.76 29.39 -8.21
N VAL A 726 4.88 28.13 -8.62
CA VAL A 726 5.63 27.08 -7.91
C VAL A 726 6.52 26.33 -8.89
N CYS A 727 7.83 26.37 -8.66
CA CYS A 727 8.85 25.69 -9.47
C CYS A 727 9.53 24.58 -8.64
N HIS A 728 9.57 23.36 -9.17
CA HIS A 728 10.19 22.19 -8.53
C HIS A 728 11.26 21.61 -9.46
N ASP A 729 12.52 21.59 -9.03
CA ASP A 729 13.67 21.09 -9.81
C ASP A 729 13.71 21.65 -11.25
N GLY A 730 13.48 22.96 -11.38
CA GLY A 730 13.32 23.64 -12.68
C GLY A 730 14.62 24.25 -13.22
N VAL A 731 14.73 24.32 -14.55
CA VAL A 731 15.90 24.90 -15.23
C VAL A 731 15.87 26.44 -15.11
N PHE A 732 16.95 27.03 -14.62
CA PHE A 732 17.17 28.47 -14.56
C PHE A 732 17.84 28.98 -15.83
N SER A 733 18.86 28.25 -16.32
CA SER A 733 19.52 28.52 -17.58
C SER A 733 19.65 27.27 -18.45
N THR A 734 19.18 27.38 -19.70
CA THR A 734 19.34 26.30 -20.70
C THR A 734 20.81 26.01 -21.01
N GLN A 735 21.71 26.99 -20.85
CA GLN A 735 23.16 26.78 -21.00
C GLN A 735 23.71 25.82 -19.94
N ASN A 736 23.14 25.83 -18.73
CA ASN A 736 23.50 24.92 -17.65
C ASN A 736 22.94 23.51 -17.82
N GLN A 737 22.14 23.22 -18.87
CA GLN A 737 21.78 21.85 -19.24
C GLN A 737 23.01 20.95 -19.44
N TRP A 738 24.17 21.50 -19.80
CA TRP A 738 25.42 20.76 -19.92
C TRP A 738 26.06 20.34 -18.58
N ALA A 739 25.42 20.66 -17.45
CA ALA A 739 25.69 20.06 -16.15
C ALA A 739 24.81 18.81 -15.86
N THR A 740 23.82 18.50 -16.70
CA THR A 740 23.20 17.17 -16.73
C THR A 740 24.22 16.13 -17.17
N GLU A 741 23.87 14.87 -17.00
CA GLU A 741 24.70 13.73 -17.35
C GLU A 741 24.16 12.98 -18.60
N GLU A 742 22.86 13.03 -18.86
CA GLU A 742 22.17 12.56 -20.08
C GLU A 742 22.32 13.57 -21.26
N LEU A 743 23.56 13.83 -21.71
CA LEU A 743 23.89 14.83 -22.76
C LEU A 743 23.19 14.62 -24.13
N PHE A 744 22.69 13.42 -24.43
CA PHE A 744 21.89 13.18 -25.65
C PHE A 744 20.64 14.07 -25.71
N PHE A 745 20.06 14.38 -24.55
CA PHE A 745 18.84 15.17 -24.40
C PHE A 745 19.03 16.62 -24.89
N PRO A 746 19.94 17.44 -24.32
CA PRO A 746 20.17 18.79 -24.83
C PRO A 746 20.78 18.81 -26.24
N GLU A 747 21.57 17.81 -26.64
CA GLU A 747 22.05 17.71 -28.02
C GLU A 747 20.90 17.53 -29.03
N HIS A 748 19.87 16.74 -28.70
CA HIS A 748 18.68 16.63 -29.56
C HIS A 748 17.82 17.90 -29.49
N ASP A 749 17.37 18.27 -28.29
CA ASP A 749 16.32 19.27 -28.11
C ASP A 749 16.77 20.71 -28.45
N PHE A 750 18.07 21.01 -28.36
CA PHE A 750 18.63 22.28 -28.86
C PHE A 750 19.26 22.15 -30.26
N GLY A 751 19.22 20.97 -30.89
CA GLY A 751 19.61 20.74 -32.28
C GLY A 751 21.11 20.72 -32.55
N GLY A 752 21.91 20.39 -31.53
CA GLY A 752 23.38 20.32 -31.54
C GLY A 752 24.00 20.70 -30.21
N THR A 753 25.33 20.71 -30.14
CA THR A 753 26.05 20.99 -28.89
C THR A 753 26.01 22.47 -28.50
N LEU A 754 26.27 22.77 -27.23
CA LEU A 754 26.24 24.15 -26.69
C LEU A 754 27.19 25.12 -27.41
N TRP A 755 28.30 24.64 -27.97
CA TRP A 755 29.25 25.47 -28.73
C TRP A 755 28.91 25.58 -30.22
N GLU A 756 28.16 24.63 -30.79
CA GLU A 756 27.71 24.65 -32.21
C GLU A 756 26.35 25.35 -32.41
N LYS A 757 25.52 25.43 -31.35
CA LYS A 757 24.13 25.92 -31.38
C LYS A 757 23.80 26.90 -30.26
N ARG A 758 24.82 27.56 -29.70
CA ARG A 758 24.70 28.47 -28.55
C ARG A 758 23.51 29.41 -28.61
N ASP A 759 23.28 30.02 -29.77
CA ASP A 759 22.16 30.95 -30.03
C ASP A 759 20.79 30.33 -29.72
N ASN A 760 20.58 29.04 -30.00
CA ASN A 760 19.32 28.35 -29.75
C ASN A 760 19.15 27.92 -28.28
N TYR A 761 20.25 27.71 -27.54
CA TYR A 761 20.18 27.59 -26.08
C TYR A 761 19.77 28.95 -25.50
N VAL A 762 20.51 30.01 -25.83
CA VAL A 762 20.29 31.39 -25.34
C VAL A 762 18.90 31.93 -25.69
N LYS A 763 18.38 31.65 -26.88
CA LYS A 763 17.03 32.08 -27.32
C LYS A 763 15.92 31.62 -26.36
N TRP A 764 16.09 30.47 -25.73
CA TRP A 764 15.09 29.84 -24.87
C TRP A 764 15.51 29.81 -23.40
N ASP A 765 16.50 30.62 -23.02
CA ASP A 765 17.09 30.68 -21.69
C ASP A 765 16.30 31.63 -20.76
N PRO A 766 15.65 31.14 -19.67
CA PRO A 766 14.89 32.00 -18.76
C PRO A 766 15.74 33.07 -18.08
N SER A 767 17.05 32.83 -17.93
CA SER A 767 18.00 33.79 -17.36
C SER A 767 18.27 35.02 -18.24
N MET A 768 17.74 35.06 -19.47
CA MET A 768 17.74 36.25 -20.35
C MET A 768 16.57 37.22 -20.07
N HIS A 769 15.59 36.85 -19.24
CA HIS A 769 14.35 37.60 -18.98
C HIS A 769 14.19 38.04 -17.51
N LEU A 770 15.27 38.05 -16.74
CA LEU A 770 15.27 38.32 -15.29
C LEU A 770 14.90 39.76 -14.94
N ASP A 771 14.89 40.68 -15.90
CA ASP A 771 14.42 42.06 -15.74
C ASP A 771 12.90 42.13 -15.57
N GLN A 772 12.14 41.15 -16.11
CA GLN A 772 10.68 41.06 -16.05
C GLN A 772 10.14 40.32 -14.82
N TRP A 773 10.97 39.53 -14.13
CA TRP A 773 10.55 38.66 -13.01
C TRP A 773 9.85 39.46 -11.89
N ALA A 774 8.59 39.14 -11.57
CA ALA A 774 7.75 39.96 -10.70
C ALA A 774 6.71 39.19 -9.86
N THR A 775 6.30 37.99 -10.27
CA THR A 775 5.22 37.23 -9.63
C THR A 775 5.76 36.41 -8.45
N PRO A 776 5.05 36.33 -7.30
CA PRO A 776 5.51 35.56 -6.15
C PRO A 776 5.78 34.08 -6.47
N GLN A 777 7.00 33.59 -6.19
CA GLN A 777 7.43 32.24 -6.59
C GLN A 777 7.97 31.40 -5.43
N LEU A 778 7.39 30.22 -5.23
CA LEU A 778 7.95 29.15 -4.40
C LEU A 778 8.91 28.31 -5.24
N LEU A 779 10.01 27.90 -4.63
CA LEU A 779 11.04 27.07 -5.22
C LEU A 779 11.26 25.83 -4.35
N ILE A 780 11.35 24.67 -5.00
CA ILE A 780 11.78 23.41 -4.40
C ILE A 780 12.95 22.92 -5.25
N HIS A 781 14.09 22.64 -4.62
CA HIS A 781 15.26 22.09 -5.31
C HIS A 781 16.10 21.20 -4.39
N ASN A 782 16.41 19.98 -4.79
CA ASN A 782 16.99 18.96 -3.90
C ASN A 782 18.51 18.76 -4.13
N GLU A 783 19.25 18.28 -3.12
CA GLU A 783 20.73 18.18 -3.23
C GLU A 783 21.24 16.97 -4.01
N LEU A 784 20.44 15.89 -4.12
CA LEU A 784 20.78 14.71 -4.92
C LEU A 784 20.16 14.76 -6.34
N ASP A 785 19.59 15.89 -6.77
CA ASP A 785 19.24 16.08 -8.18
C ASP A 785 20.52 16.31 -9.02
N TYR A 786 20.90 15.29 -9.79
CA TYR A 786 22.02 15.38 -10.73
C TYR A 786 21.60 15.58 -12.18
N ARG A 787 20.29 15.62 -12.48
CA ARG A 787 19.72 16.02 -13.78
C ARG A 787 19.69 17.53 -13.92
N ILE A 788 19.15 18.21 -12.92
CA ILE A 788 19.07 19.67 -12.84
C ILE A 788 19.71 20.09 -11.51
N PRO A 789 21.00 20.46 -11.49
CA PRO A 789 21.73 20.63 -10.23
C PRO A 789 21.20 21.75 -9.35
N ILE A 790 21.32 21.59 -8.03
CA ILE A 790 20.95 22.55 -6.96
C ILE A 790 21.42 23.99 -7.18
N SER A 791 22.46 24.22 -7.99
CA SER A 791 22.90 25.56 -8.41
C SER A 791 21.82 26.33 -9.17
N GLU A 792 20.94 25.66 -9.93
CA GLU A 792 19.80 26.28 -10.61
C GLU A 792 18.82 26.86 -9.58
N GLY A 793 18.40 26.04 -8.60
CA GLY A 793 17.52 26.45 -7.50
C GLY A 793 18.04 27.64 -6.70
N LEU A 794 19.33 27.60 -6.34
CA LEU A 794 19.99 28.69 -5.63
C LEU A 794 20.09 29.96 -6.48
N ALA A 795 20.37 29.85 -7.79
CA ALA A 795 20.43 31.01 -8.68
C ALA A 795 19.06 31.68 -8.84
N MET A 796 17.99 30.90 -9.06
CA MET A 796 16.61 31.43 -9.12
C MET A 796 16.24 32.19 -7.84
N PHE A 797 16.44 31.57 -6.68
CA PHE A 797 16.08 32.17 -5.39
C PHE A 797 16.87 33.45 -5.12
N ASN A 798 18.18 33.46 -5.39
CA ASN A 798 19.01 34.65 -5.23
C ASN A 798 18.56 35.81 -6.12
N VAL A 799 18.15 35.56 -7.38
CA VAL A 799 17.63 36.61 -8.27
C VAL A 799 16.30 37.16 -7.77
N LEU A 800 15.36 36.30 -7.37
CA LEU A 800 14.07 36.73 -6.82
C LEU A 800 14.23 37.58 -5.56
N GLN A 801 15.08 37.15 -4.62
CA GLN A 801 15.40 37.90 -3.40
C GLN A 801 16.09 39.23 -3.71
N ALA A 802 17.08 39.25 -4.62
CA ALA A 802 17.79 40.47 -5.00
C ALA A 802 16.90 41.51 -5.71
N ARG A 803 15.85 41.04 -6.40
CA ARG A 803 14.80 41.89 -7.00
C ARG A 803 13.70 42.31 -6.02
N GLY A 804 13.67 41.77 -4.81
CA GLY A 804 12.58 41.98 -3.85
C GLY A 804 11.27 41.26 -4.21
N VAL A 805 11.30 40.29 -5.12
CA VAL A 805 10.13 39.48 -5.49
C VAL A 805 9.83 38.48 -4.37
N PRO A 806 8.60 38.46 -3.80
CA PRO A 806 8.25 37.56 -2.71
C PRO A 806 8.49 36.10 -3.09
N SER A 807 9.44 35.45 -2.42
CA SER A 807 9.87 34.10 -2.77
C SER A 807 10.29 33.29 -1.54
N LYS A 808 10.27 31.97 -1.68
CA LYS A 808 10.68 31.01 -0.66
C LYS A 808 11.36 29.82 -1.32
N LEU A 809 12.45 29.32 -0.74
CA LEU A 809 13.13 28.10 -1.16
C LEU A 809 12.89 26.97 -0.16
N ILE A 810 12.74 25.75 -0.67
CA ILE A 810 12.75 24.49 0.05
C ILE A 810 13.87 23.64 -0.54
N VAL A 811 14.69 23.03 0.32
CA VAL A 811 15.75 22.08 -0.07
C VAL A 811 15.60 20.83 0.77
N PHE A 812 15.60 19.67 0.11
CA PHE A 812 15.69 18.36 0.75
C PHE A 812 17.07 17.75 0.45
N PRO A 813 17.97 17.63 1.46
CA PRO A 813 19.32 17.10 1.24
C PRO A 813 19.40 15.59 0.95
N ASP A 814 18.32 14.86 1.24
CA ASP A 814 18.20 13.41 1.11
C ASP A 814 17.34 12.95 -0.09
N GLU A 815 16.80 13.89 -0.88
CA GLU A 815 15.96 13.62 -2.06
C GLU A 815 16.70 13.91 -3.36
N ASN A 816 16.24 13.26 -4.44
CA ASN A 816 16.77 13.42 -5.80
C ASN A 816 15.90 14.38 -6.64
N HIS A 817 15.85 14.21 -7.97
CA HIS A 817 14.95 14.95 -8.88
C HIS A 817 13.44 14.80 -8.57
N TRP A 818 13.08 14.04 -7.52
CA TRP A 818 11.74 13.93 -6.96
C TRP A 818 11.80 13.87 -5.44
N VAL A 819 10.81 14.46 -4.76
CA VAL A 819 10.54 14.19 -3.35
C VAL A 819 9.77 12.86 -3.21
N THR A 820 10.37 11.88 -2.54
CA THR A 820 9.92 10.48 -2.48
C THR A 820 9.69 9.94 -1.07
N ASN A 821 10.40 10.45 -0.06
CA ASN A 821 10.22 10.13 1.35
C ASN A 821 8.84 10.68 1.81
N PRO A 822 7.96 9.87 2.42
CA PRO A 822 6.63 10.32 2.85
C PRO A 822 6.63 11.56 3.75
N GLU A 823 7.63 11.70 4.64
CA GLU A 823 7.72 12.85 5.56
C GLU A 823 8.15 14.13 4.83
N ASN A 824 9.18 14.04 3.98
CA ASN A 824 9.58 15.16 3.11
C ASN A 824 8.44 15.54 2.17
N SER A 825 7.71 14.57 1.63
CA SER A 825 6.55 14.80 0.77
C SER A 825 5.37 15.45 1.52
N LEU A 826 5.19 15.15 2.82
CA LEU A 826 4.20 15.85 3.65
C LEU A 826 4.60 17.32 3.89
N VAL A 827 5.90 17.60 4.10
CA VAL A 827 6.42 18.98 4.14
C VAL A 827 6.22 19.68 2.80
N TRP A 828 6.56 19.03 1.69
CA TRP A 828 6.37 19.56 0.33
C TRP A 828 4.92 19.98 0.09
N HIS A 829 3.96 19.08 0.33
CA HIS A 829 2.53 19.37 0.19
C HIS A 829 2.09 20.52 1.12
N ARG A 830 2.54 20.55 2.38
CA ARG A 830 2.19 21.62 3.33
C ARG A 830 2.62 22.99 2.80
N GLU A 831 3.87 23.12 2.37
CA GLU A 831 4.44 24.40 1.95
C GLU A 831 3.89 24.86 0.58
N VAL A 832 3.71 23.93 -0.37
CA VAL A 832 3.12 24.24 -1.67
C VAL A 832 1.68 24.75 -1.52
N LEU A 833 0.84 24.03 -0.78
CA LEU A 833 -0.57 24.43 -0.59
C LEU A 833 -0.67 25.73 0.23
N ALA A 834 0.16 25.91 1.26
CA ALA A 834 0.21 27.16 2.03
C ALA A 834 0.64 28.37 1.17
N TRP A 835 1.57 28.17 0.24
CA TRP A 835 2.01 29.22 -0.68
C TRP A 835 0.88 29.64 -1.63
N ILE A 836 0.30 28.70 -2.37
CA ILE A 836 -0.74 29.05 -3.36
C ILE A 836 -1.99 29.63 -2.69
N ASN A 837 -2.46 29.05 -1.57
CA ASN A 837 -3.68 29.50 -0.89
C ASN A 837 -3.54 30.93 -0.33
N LYS A 838 -2.33 31.35 0.05
CA LYS A 838 -2.02 32.72 0.50
C LYS A 838 -2.21 33.75 -0.61
N TYR A 839 -1.79 33.43 -1.84
CA TYR A 839 -1.79 34.38 -2.96
C TYR A 839 -3.06 34.32 -3.82
N SER A 840 -3.74 33.18 -3.89
CA SER A 840 -5.05 33.05 -4.54
C SER A 840 -6.23 33.50 -3.67
N GLY A 841 -6.00 33.92 -2.42
CA GLY A 841 -7.05 34.39 -1.50
C GLY A 841 -7.91 33.28 -0.87
N ILE A 842 -7.42 32.03 -0.81
CA ILE A 842 -8.16 30.89 -0.23
C ILE A 842 -8.00 30.80 1.31
N ALA A 843 -7.03 31.49 1.90
CA ALA A 843 -6.94 31.67 3.36
C ALA A 843 -7.85 32.83 3.85
N ASP A 844 -8.54 32.75 5.00
CA ASP A 844 -8.47 31.74 6.06
C ASP A 844 -9.71 30.84 6.18
N ALA A 845 -9.48 29.52 6.15
CA ALA A 845 -10.47 28.49 6.51
C ALA A 845 -9.95 27.57 7.63
N GLY A 846 -9.17 28.14 8.56
CA GLY A 846 -8.52 27.46 9.69
C GLY A 846 -7.06 27.06 9.39
N GLY A 847 -6.12 27.63 10.16
CA GLY A 847 -4.69 27.37 10.02
C GLY A 847 -4.28 25.91 10.34
N TRP A 848 -3.12 25.52 9.81
CA TRP A 848 -2.60 24.14 9.84
C TRP A 848 -2.31 23.57 11.25
N GLU A 849 -2.21 24.41 12.28
CA GLU A 849 -1.85 24.00 13.65
C GLU A 849 -2.78 22.92 14.24
N GLY A 850 -4.02 22.82 13.77
CA GLY A 850 -4.97 21.77 14.18
C GLY A 850 -4.63 20.34 13.73
N VAL A 851 -3.67 20.14 12.83
CA VAL A 851 -3.39 18.81 12.22
C VAL A 851 -2.49 17.92 13.10
N VAL A 852 -1.57 18.48 13.88
CA VAL A 852 -0.64 17.71 14.74
C VAL A 852 -1.34 17.10 15.97
N ALA A 853 -2.43 17.73 16.43
CA ALA A 853 -3.15 17.32 17.65
C ALA A 853 -3.95 15.99 17.53
N VAL A 854 -4.00 15.36 16.34
CA VAL A 854 -4.82 14.16 16.12
C VAL A 854 -4.16 12.88 16.63
N VAL A 855 -2.82 12.83 16.66
CA VAL A 855 -2.05 11.60 16.98
C VAL A 855 -1.99 11.31 18.48
N GLN A 856 -1.82 12.34 19.33
CA GLN A 856 -1.65 12.14 20.78
C GLN A 856 -2.95 11.76 21.52
N ASP A 857 -4.11 12.11 20.97
CA ASP A 857 -5.44 11.92 21.58
C ASP A 857 -5.93 10.45 21.51
N ARG A 858 -5.40 9.65 20.56
CA ARG A 858 -5.74 8.23 20.41
C ARG A 858 -5.30 7.38 21.60
N ALA A 859 -4.11 7.64 22.15
CA ALA A 859 -3.61 6.93 23.33
C ALA A 859 -4.51 7.10 24.57
N ALA A 860 -5.13 8.28 24.73
CA ALA A 860 -6.12 8.53 25.77
C ALA A 860 -7.48 7.84 25.46
N THR A 861 -7.83 7.68 24.19
CA THR A 861 -9.06 7.00 23.77
C THR A 861 -8.99 5.48 24.04
N MET A 862 -7.82 4.86 23.88
CA MET A 862 -7.62 3.42 24.08
C MET A 862 -7.92 2.95 25.51
N SER A 863 -7.58 3.75 26.54
CA SER A 863 -7.91 3.40 27.94
C SER A 863 -9.41 3.47 28.23
N GLY A 864 -10.12 4.42 27.61
CA GLY A 864 -11.58 4.53 27.71
C GLY A 864 -12.33 3.41 26.97
N GLN A 865 -11.86 3.01 25.78
CA GLN A 865 -12.49 1.92 25.02
C GLN A 865 -12.35 0.57 25.72
N ALA A 866 -11.18 0.27 26.30
CA ALA A 866 -10.98 -0.95 27.09
C ALA A 866 -11.96 -1.05 28.27
N ALA A 867 -12.27 0.07 28.94
CA ALA A 867 -13.22 0.08 30.05
C ALA A 867 -14.66 -0.27 29.63
N VAL A 868 -15.13 0.22 28.47
CA VAL A 868 -16.47 -0.11 27.95
C VAL A 868 -16.56 -1.59 27.55
N PHE A 869 -15.53 -2.13 26.89
CA PHE A 869 -15.49 -3.57 26.60
C PHE A 869 -15.47 -4.40 27.88
N HIS A 870 -14.68 -4.02 28.90
CA HIS A 870 -14.71 -4.68 30.21
C HIS A 870 -16.10 -4.65 30.85
N ALA A 871 -16.77 -3.49 30.89
CA ALA A 871 -18.09 -3.35 31.50
C ALA A 871 -19.18 -4.19 30.80
N LEU A 872 -19.08 -4.39 29.48
CA LEU A 872 -20.01 -5.21 28.70
C LEU A 872 -19.66 -6.71 28.73
N LEU A 873 -18.37 -7.07 28.79
CA LEU A 873 -17.91 -8.45 28.80
C LEU A 873 -17.97 -9.09 30.19
N ARG A 874 -17.76 -8.32 31.28
CA ARG A 874 -17.74 -8.83 32.66
C ARG A 874 -19.03 -9.56 33.06
N PRO A 875 -20.25 -9.06 32.75
CA PRO A 875 -21.48 -9.81 33.00
C PRO A 875 -21.57 -11.11 32.17
N SER A 876 -21.14 -11.07 30.90
CA SER A 876 -21.14 -12.24 30.01
C SER A 876 -20.17 -13.32 30.51
N MET A 877 -18.96 -12.94 30.93
CA MET A 877 -17.99 -13.85 31.54
C MET A 877 -18.52 -14.45 32.85
N LEU A 878 -19.24 -13.67 33.67
CA LEU A 878 -19.92 -14.19 34.88
C LEU A 878 -20.96 -15.27 34.56
N GLN A 879 -21.79 -15.08 33.53
CA GLN A 879 -22.81 -16.09 33.18
C GLN A 879 -22.18 -17.32 32.51
N ILE A 880 -21.16 -17.15 31.67
CA ILE A 880 -20.39 -18.26 31.09
C ILE A 880 -19.72 -19.09 32.19
N LEU A 881 -19.12 -18.45 33.19
CA LEU A 881 -18.55 -19.13 34.36
C LEU A 881 -19.64 -19.88 35.15
N ARG A 882 -20.79 -19.26 35.45
CA ARG A 882 -21.88 -19.90 36.19
C ARG A 882 -22.46 -21.13 35.49
N ALA A 883 -22.77 -21.02 34.20
CA ALA A 883 -23.31 -22.12 33.41
C ALA A 883 -22.25 -23.15 32.96
N THR A 884 -20.97 -22.91 33.28
CA THR A 884 -19.91 -23.95 33.24
C THR A 884 -19.59 -24.52 34.63
N GLY A 885 -20.41 -24.23 35.65
CA GLY A 885 -20.33 -24.81 37.00
C GLY A 885 -19.61 -23.95 38.04
N TYR A 886 -19.06 -22.78 37.67
CA TYR A 886 -18.35 -21.89 38.58
C TYR A 886 -19.32 -20.92 39.26
N HIS A 887 -19.99 -21.39 40.30
CA HIS A 887 -20.97 -20.59 41.06
C HIS A 887 -20.36 -19.44 41.88
N ALA A 888 -19.03 -19.42 42.07
CA ALA A 888 -18.29 -18.32 42.68
C ALA A 888 -16.93 -18.10 42.01
N THR A 889 -16.45 -16.86 41.95
CA THR A 889 -15.12 -16.49 41.46
C THR A 889 -14.61 -15.25 42.18
N LYS A 890 -13.28 -15.05 42.27
CA LYS A 890 -12.69 -13.82 42.83
C LYS A 890 -12.77 -12.71 41.78
N GLY A 891 -13.01 -11.46 42.21
CA GLY A 891 -13.02 -10.28 41.34
C GLY A 891 -11.85 -10.26 40.36
N ALA A 892 -10.61 -10.32 40.88
CA ALA A 892 -9.39 -10.33 40.07
C ALA A 892 -9.28 -11.48 39.04
N VAL A 893 -9.93 -12.63 39.27
CA VAL A 893 -9.96 -13.75 38.29
C VAL A 893 -10.95 -13.43 37.17
N LEU A 894 -12.15 -12.94 37.52
CA LEU A 894 -13.12 -12.43 36.56
C LEU A 894 -12.56 -11.25 35.74
N ASP A 895 -11.87 -10.30 36.39
CA ASP A 895 -11.14 -9.21 35.73
C ASP A 895 -10.11 -9.77 34.73
N SER A 896 -9.30 -10.75 35.14
CA SER A 896 -8.26 -11.33 34.28
C SER A 896 -8.83 -12.07 33.07
N VAL A 897 -9.94 -12.81 33.23
CA VAL A 897 -10.63 -13.50 32.13
C VAL A 897 -11.32 -12.49 31.21
N THR A 898 -11.92 -11.44 31.77
CA THR A 898 -12.54 -10.35 30.99
C THR A 898 -11.49 -9.57 30.20
N ASP A 899 -10.32 -9.32 30.79
CA ASP A 899 -9.19 -8.65 30.12
C ASP A 899 -8.61 -9.50 29.00
N LEU A 900 -8.49 -10.82 29.20
CA LEU A 900 -8.06 -11.75 28.15
C LEU A 900 -9.08 -11.78 26.99
N ALA A 901 -10.38 -11.85 27.29
CA ALA A 901 -11.44 -11.81 26.28
C ALA A 901 -11.47 -10.46 25.53
N ALA A 902 -11.28 -9.34 26.22
CA ALA A 902 -11.21 -8.01 25.62
C ALA A 902 -9.99 -7.86 24.70
N ARG A 903 -8.81 -8.36 25.12
CA ARG A 903 -7.60 -8.40 24.28
C ARG A 903 -7.78 -9.29 23.05
N TYR A 904 -8.44 -10.44 23.20
CA TYR A 904 -8.68 -11.36 22.10
C TYR A 904 -9.64 -10.79 21.06
N LEU A 905 -10.73 -10.15 21.51
CA LEU A 905 -11.64 -9.40 20.63
C LEU A 905 -10.94 -8.20 19.98
N TYR A 906 -10.06 -7.50 20.69
CA TYR A 906 -9.26 -6.41 20.11
C TYR A 906 -8.33 -6.92 19.01
N ALA A 907 -7.59 -8.02 19.26
CA ALA A 907 -6.72 -8.65 18.27
C ALA A 907 -7.49 -9.16 17.04
N LEU A 908 -8.69 -9.73 17.25
CA LEU A 908 -9.59 -10.13 16.16
C LEU A 908 -10.05 -8.91 15.33
N CYS A 909 -10.44 -7.82 15.98
CA CYS A 909 -10.80 -6.58 15.29
C CYS A 909 -9.61 -5.94 14.57
N GLU A 910 -8.40 -6.00 15.13
CA GLU A 910 -7.16 -5.49 14.53
C GLU A 910 -6.75 -6.32 13.31
N ALA A 911 -6.81 -7.65 13.40
CA ALA A 911 -6.59 -8.55 12.26
C ALA A 911 -7.65 -8.39 11.17
N THR A 912 -8.94 -8.26 11.54
CA THR A 912 -10.05 -7.99 10.59
C THR A 912 -9.83 -6.65 9.87
N ALA A 913 -9.52 -5.59 10.61
CA ALA A 913 -9.18 -4.27 10.06
C ALA A 913 -7.91 -4.32 9.19
N GLY A 914 -6.96 -5.18 9.54
CA GLY A 914 -5.79 -5.53 8.75
C GLY A 914 -6.18 -6.12 7.40
N HIS A 915 -6.91 -7.24 7.36
CA HIS A 915 -7.36 -7.86 6.12
C HIS A 915 -8.21 -6.91 5.28
N ALA A 916 -9.22 -6.25 5.86
CA ALA A 916 -10.05 -5.27 5.16
C ALA A 916 -9.23 -4.10 4.56
N SER A 917 -8.15 -3.67 5.23
CA SER A 917 -7.22 -2.67 4.68
C SER A 917 -6.39 -3.20 3.50
N HIS A 918 -5.96 -4.47 3.54
CA HIS A 918 -5.20 -5.11 2.45
C HIS A 918 -6.07 -5.55 1.25
N ASN A 919 -7.36 -5.83 1.50
CA ASN A 919 -8.31 -6.37 0.54
C ASN A 919 -9.20 -5.29 -0.08
N HIS A 920 -9.55 -4.26 0.71
CA HIS A 920 -10.57 -3.25 0.37
C HIS A 920 -10.11 -1.81 0.63
N GLY A 921 -8.89 -1.59 1.13
CA GLY A 921 -8.27 -0.28 1.34
C GLY A 921 -8.82 0.56 2.50
N THR A 922 -9.80 0.05 3.25
CA THR A 922 -10.45 0.76 4.38
C THR A 922 -10.65 -0.14 5.59
N PRO A 923 -10.05 0.17 6.76
CA PRO A 923 -10.24 -0.59 8.01
C PRO A 923 -11.68 -0.71 8.55
N GLY A 924 -12.64 0.07 8.03
CA GLY A 924 -14.00 0.16 8.55
C GLY A 924 -15.08 -0.50 7.68
N ASP A 925 -14.69 -1.25 6.64
CA ASP A 925 -15.62 -1.86 5.67
C ASP A 925 -15.14 -3.30 5.38
N TYR A 926 -15.39 -4.15 6.37
CA TYR A 926 -14.94 -5.54 6.48
C TYR A 926 -16.04 -6.50 6.03
N THR A 927 -15.63 -7.59 5.38
CA THR A 927 -16.50 -8.67 4.94
C THR A 927 -16.49 -9.85 5.92
N VAL A 928 -17.42 -10.80 5.75
CA VAL A 928 -17.38 -12.08 6.47
C VAL A 928 -16.08 -12.84 6.17
N ALA A 929 -15.50 -12.66 4.99
CA ALA A 929 -14.20 -13.20 4.62
C ALA A 929 -13.04 -12.58 5.41
N ASP A 930 -13.00 -11.26 5.59
CA ASP A 930 -11.97 -10.60 6.43
C ASP A 930 -12.05 -11.08 7.89
N VAL A 931 -13.27 -11.25 8.41
CA VAL A 931 -13.52 -11.79 9.75
C VAL A 931 -13.11 -13.27 9.82
N GLY A 932 -13.41 -14.08 8.81
CA GLY A 932 -13.01 -15.49 8.75
C GLY A 932 -11.49 -15.68 8.71
N LEU A 933 -10.79 -14.89 7.89
CA LEU A 933 -9.32 -14.84 7.86
C LEU A 933 -8.76 -14.43 9.22
N ALA A 934 -9.32 -13.38 9.84
CA ALA A 934 -8.90 -12.91 11.17
C ALA A 934 -9.15 -13.95 12.27
N LEU A 935 -10.28 -14.67 12.24
CA LEU A 935 -10.60 -15.77 13.15
C LEU A 935 -9.62 -16.94 12.98
N GLY A 936 -9.14 -17.21 11.76
CA GLY A 936 -8.04 -18.14 11.51
C GLY A 936 -6.72 -17.65 12.12
N ASP A 937 -6.34 -16.40 11.83
CA ASP A 937 -5.08 -15.77 12.32
C ASP A 937 -4.99 -15.70 13.86
N VAL A 938 -6.12 -15.53 14.57
CA VAL A 938 -6.16 -15.58 16.05
C VAL A 938 -6.40 -16.98 16.63
N GLY A 939 -6.53 -18.02 15.79
CA GLY A 939 -6.74 -19.41 16.21
C GLY A 939 -8.13 -19.69 16.81
N ALA A 940 -9.15 -18.92 16.44
CA ALA A 940 -10.54 -19.13 16.83
C ALA A 940 -11.24 -20.21 15.99
N LEU A 941 -10.75 -20.46 14.77
CA LEU A 941 -11.18 -21.54 13.89
C LEU A 941 -10.07 -22.61 13.80
N LEU A 942 -10.47 -23.88 13.61
CA LEU A 942 -9.51 -24.94 13.28
C LEU A 942 -8.96 -24.75 11.86
N PRO A 943 -7.69 -25.13 11.59
CA PRO A 943 -7.14 -25.12 10.24
C PRO A 943 -7.91 -26.02 9.26
N GLU A 944 -8.11 -25.52 8.05
CA GLU A 944 -8.68 -26.27 6.92
C GLU A 944 -7.83 -27.51 6.57
N ARG A 945 -8.48 -28.59 6.12
CA ARG A 945 -7.83 -29.78 5.56
C ARG A 945 -7.32 -29.51 4.15
N ARG A 946 -6.02 -29.23 4.04
CA ARG A 946 -5.33 -29.05 2.77
C ARG A 946 -4.62 -30.33 2.30
N GLY A 947 -4.58 -30.54 0.98
CA GLY A 947 -3.54 -31.34 0.30
C GLY A 947 -3.67 -32.87 0.18
N ALA A 948 -4.55 -33.56 0.93
CA ALA A 948 -4.58 -35.05 0.90
C ALA A 948 -5.97 -35.72 0.89
N GLY A 949 -7.06 -34.98 1.12
CA GLY A 949 -8.43 -35.53 1.11
C GLY A 949 -9.18 -35.39 -0.22
N TRP A 950 -8.70 -34.52 -1.12
CA TRP A 950 -9.41 -34.05 -2.31
C TRP A 950 -9.44 -35.08 -3.46
N ASP A 951 -8.70 -36.19 -3.33
CA ASP A 951 -8.52 -37.22 -4.37
C ASP A 951 -9.52 -38.40 -4.21
N ARG A 952 -10.68 -38.15 -3.57
CA ARG A 952 -11.74 -39.14 -3.34
C ARG A 952 -13.11 -38.64 -3.80
N GLY A 953 -13.33 -38.63 -5.11
CA GLY A 953 -14.65 -38.82 -5.78
C GLY A 953 -15.74 -37.76 -5.61
N ASP A 954 -15.75 -37.04 -4.50
CA ASP A 954 -16.85 -36.20 -4.05
C ASP A 954 -16.58 -34.74 -4.45
N GLY A 955 -17.63 -34.04 -4.90
CA GLY A 955 -17.51 -32.76 -5.61
C GLY A 955 -17.11 -31.55 -4.74
N LEU A 956 -17.16 -30.36 -5.35
CA LEU A 956 -16.88 -29.07 -4.71
C LEU A 956 -17.76 -28.82 -3.48
N VAL A 957 -17.26 -29.21 -2.31
CA VAL A 957 -17.77 -28.86 -0.98
C VAL A 957 -16.67 -28.07 -0.29
N GLU A 958 -16.95 -26.83 0.11
CA GLU A 958 -16.01 -26.04 0.89
C GLU A 958 -15.75 -26.73 2.25
N ASP A 959 -14.52 -26.65 2.77
CA ASP A 959 -14.17 -27.27 4.06
C ASP A 959 -14.70 -26.45 5.25
N ALA A 960 -16.02 -26.30 5.28
CA ALA A 960 -16.76 -25.51 6.26
C ALA A 960 -16.60 -26.04 7.69
N ARG A 961 -15.96 -27.19 7.93
CA ARG A 961 -15.88 -27.85 9.26
C ARG A 961 -15.45 -26.95 10.41
N GLY A 962 -14.58 -25.96 10.21
CA GLY A 962 -14.26 -24.98 11.26
C GLY A 962 -15.44 -24.07 11.62
N LEU A 963 -16.20 -23.63 10.61
CA LEU A 963 -17.46 -22.89 10.74
C LEU A 963 -18.60 -23.81 11.21
N ASP A 964 -18.69 -25.05 10.74
CA ASP A 964 -19.69 -26.03 11.16
C ASP A 964 -19.49 -26.48 12.60
N GLU A 965 -18.25 -26.67 13.06
CA GLU A 965 -17.95 -26.95 14.47
C GLU A 965 -18.26 -25.73 15.34
N PHE A 966 -17.96 -24.51 14.87
CA PHE A 966 -18.40 -23.28 15.55
C PHE A 966 -19.93 -23.17 15.61
N LEU A 967 -20.64 -23.47 14.52
CA LEU A 967 -22.10 -23.45 14.44
C LEU A 967 -22.74 -24.59 15.25
N ALA A 968 -22.13 -25.79 15.30
CA ALA A 968 -22.58 -26.93 16.08
C ALA A 968 -22.30 -26.75 17.58
N TRP A 969 -21.23 -26.03 17.94
CA TRP A 969 -21.01 -25.55 19.30
C TRP A 969 -22.04 -24.48 19.67
N PHE A 970 -22.17 -23.43 18.86
CA PHE A 970 -23.04 -22.28 19.11
C PHE A 970 -24.54 -22.65 19.13
N SER A 971 -24.96 -23.57 18.26
CA SER A 971 -26.32 -24.12 18.20
C SER A 971 -26.50 -25.36 19.08
N GLY A 972 -25.42 -25.87 19.68
CA GLY A 972 -25.39 -27.13 20.41
C GLY A 972 -26.19 -27.10 21.71
N PRO A 973 -26.54 -28.28 22.29
CA PRO A 973 -27.36 -28.36 23.49
C PRO A 973 -26.81 -27.49 24.63
N ARG A 974 -25.50 -27.61 24.91
CA ARG A 974 -24.81 -26.85 25.95
C ARG A 974 -24.85 -25.34 25.75
N MET A 975 -24.79 -24.85 24.51
CA MET A 975 -24.87 -23.40 24.25
C MET A 975 -26.32 -22.89 24.28
N ARG A 976 -27.28 -23.73 23.91
CA ARG A 976 -28.72 -23.49 24.17
C ARG A 976 -29.01 -23.41 25.67
N GLU A 977 -28.52 -24.37 26.46
CA GLU A 977 -28.59 -24.35 27.93
C GLU A 977 -27.97 -23.07 28.51
N LEU A 978 -26.78 -22.67 28.05
CA LEU A 978 -26.16 -21.38 28.39
C LEU A 978 -27.06 -20.17 28.07
N MET A 979 -27.73 -20.17 26.92
CA MET A 979 -28.61 -19.08 26.47
C MET A 979 -29.94 -19.05 27.22
N ASP A 980 -30.49 -20.21 27.57
CA ASP A 980 -31.77 -20.32 28.26
C ASP A 980 -31.62 -20.17 29.79
N MET A 981 -30.51 -20.64 30.39
CA MET A 981 -30.09 -20.24 31.76
C MET A 981 -29.86 -18.72 31.88
N ALA A 982 -29.46 -18.05 30.80
CA ALA A 982 -29.34 -16.59 30.75
C ALA A 982 -30.70 -15.88 30.57
N ARG A 983 -31.78 -16.60 30.28
CA ARG A 983 -33.14 -16.08 30.06
C ARG A 983 -34.06 -16.26 31.27
N ASP A 984 -33.87 -17.31 32.09
CA ASP A 984 -34.85 -17.64 33.12
C ASP A 984 -34.87 -16.65 34.33
N GLY A 985 -36.02 -16.22 34.84
CA GLY A 985 -37.40 -16.42 34.35
C GLY A 985 -38.25 -15.15 34.47
N GLU A 986 -39.47 -15.23 33.94
CA GLU A 986 -40.53 -14.19 33.90
C GLU A 986 -40.31 -12.94 33.01
N SER A 987 -40.07 -13.11 31.70
CA SER A 987 -40.54 -12.09 30.74
C SER A 987 -40.72 -12.54 29.29
N ASP A 988 -41.88 -12.23 28.71
CA ASP A 988 -42.14 -12.19 27.26
C ASP A 988 -41.45 -10.98 26.58
N ALA A 989 -40.16 -10.77 26.86
CA ALA A 989 -39.38 -9.64 26.35
C ALA A 989 -38.33 -10.12 25.33
N THR A 990 -38.37 -9.56 24.13
CA THR A 990 -37.45 -9.85 23.02
C THR A 990 -36.06 -9.22 23.17
N ASP A 991 -35.75 -8.61 24.31
CA ASP A 991 -34.49 -7.91 24.60
C ASP A 991 -34.06 -8.13 26.06
N TYR A 992 -32.82 -8.62 26.24
CA TYR A 992 -32.14 -8.84 27.53
C TYR A 992 -32.09 -7.57 28.40
N LEU A 993 -31.91 -6.40 27.77
CA LEU A 993 -31.84 -5.11 28.45
C LEU A 993 -33.22 -4.67 29.00
N ALA A 994 -34.32 -5.18 28.46
CA ALA A 994 -35.66 -4.98 29.02
C ALA A 994 -35.91 -5.85 30.27
N ALA A 995 -35.47 -7.11 30.25
CA ALA A 995 -35.56 -8.03 31.40
C ALA A 995 -34.82 -7.47 32.63
N LEU A 996 -33.57 -7.00 32.46
CA LEU A 996 -32.79 -6.37 33.53
C LEU A 996 -33.48 -5.14 34.14
N LYS A 997 -34.09 -4.28 33.33
CA LYS A 997 -34.82 -3.09 33.81
C LYS A 997 -36.10 -3.45 34.58
N LYS A 998 -36.80 -4.50 34.17
CA LYS A 998 -38.02 -5.01 34.82
C LYS A 998 -37.69 -5.62 36.19
N LYS A 999 -36.62 -6.43 36.28
CA LYS A 999 -36.20 -7.16 37.48
C LYS A 999 -35.71 -6.27 38.63
N HIS A 1000 -35.27 -5.04 38.35
CA HIS A 1000 -34.78 -4.08 39.34
C HIS A 1000 -35.79 -3.02 39.82
N ASN A 1001 -37.06 -3.06 39.40
CA ASN A 1001 -38.01 -1.96 39.64
C ASN A 1001 -39.23 -2.34 40.50
N LYS A 1002 -39.10 -3.36 41.36
CA LYS A 1002 -40.04 -3.66 42.45
C LYS A 1002 -39.28 -4.14 43.69
N THR A 1003 -39.50 -3.49 44.82
CA THR A 1003 -39.04 -3.88 46.17
C THR A 1003 -40.22 -3.79 47.14
N GLY A 1004 -40.35 -4.78 48.02
CA GLY A 1004 -41.39 -4.90 49.03
C GLY A 1004 -41.26 -6.26 49.72
N ASP A 1005 -41.18 -6.26 51.05
CA ASP A 1005 -40.43 -7.26 51.82
C ASP A 1005 -41.16 -8.58 52.14
N ASP A 1006 -40.38 -9.51 52.69
CA ASP A 1006 -40.73 -10.64 53.56
C ASP A 1006 -41.84 -11.63 53.16
N ASN A 1007 -41.44 -12.88 52.87
CA ASN A 1007 -41.80 -14.09 53.65
C ASN A 1007 -41.37 -15.42 52.97
N LYS A 1008 -40.06 -15.68 52.80
CA LYS A 1008 -39.56 -17.01 52.32
C LYS A 1008 -38.33 -17.58 53.06
N TYR A 1009 -38.26 -17.37 54.38
CA TYR A 1009 -37.50 -18.27 55.28
C TYR A 1009 -38.49 -19.14 56.09
N HIS A 1010 -39.15 -20.05 55.39
CA HIS A 1010 -40.01 -21.08 55.98
C HIS A 1010 -39.76 -22.42 55.28
N GLY A 1011 -39.32 -23.43 56.03
CA GLY A 1011 -39.37 -24.83 55.61
C GLY A 1011 -38.08 -25.54 55.17
N THR A 1012 -36.90 -24.89 55.12
CA THR A 1012 -35.65 -25.57 54.71
C THR A 1012 -34.67 -25.80 55.87
N LEU A 1013 -34.13 -27.02 55.93
CA LEU A 1013 -33.38 -27.54 57.09
C LEU A 1013 -31.85 -27.42 56.94
N ILE A 1014 -31.34 -26.25 56.54
CA ILE A 1014 -29.89 -25.97 56.62
C ILE A 1014 -29.55 -25.60 58.08
N GLY A 1015 -29.68 -26.58 58.98
CA GLY A 1015 -29.69 -26.37 60.42
C GLY A 1015 -29.47 -27.65 61.23
N ARG A 1016 -28.19 -27.99 61.44
CA ARG A 1016 -27.64 -29.19 62.11
C ARG A 1016 -27.57 -30.45 61.25
N LEU A 1017 -26.96 -31.48 61.85
CA LEU A 1017 -26.03 -32.42 61.23
C LEU A 1017 -26.69 -33.69 60.67
N ALA A 1018 -26.03 -34.25 59.66
CA ALA A 1018 -25.83 -35.69 59.56
C ALA A 1018 -24.31 -35.95 59.51
N ASP A 1019 -23.85 -37.04 60.12
CA ASP A 1019 -22.45 -37.46 60.11
C ASP A 1019 -22.08 -38.22 58.82
N ALA A 1020 -20.88 -38.79 58.75
CA ALA A 1020 -20.25 -39.29 57.54
C ALA A 1020 -20.83 -40.61 56.97
N THR A 1021 -20.36 -40.91 55.74
CA THR A 1021 -20.37 -42.21 55.02
C THR A 1021 -21.71 -42.83 54.60
N CYS A 1022 -21.95 -42.84 53.27
CA CYS A 1022 -22.50 -43.95 52.47
C CYS A 1022 -22.20 -43.69 50.97
N ASP A 1023 -22.40 -44.69 50.10
CA ASP A 1023 -21.95 -44.69 48.71
C ASP A 1023 -22.69 -43.74 47.74
N ILE A 1024 -22.05 -43.48 46.60
CA ILE A 1024 -22.55 -42.63 45.51
C ILE A 1024 -23.48 -43.44 44.60
N GLN A 1025 -24.74 -43.01 44.51
CA GLN A 1025 -25.70 -43.56 43.55
C GLN A 1025 -25.50 -42.98 42.14
N VAL A 1026 -25.79 -43.79 41.11
CA VAL A 1026 -25.82 -43.37 39.71
C VAL A 1026 -27.26 -43.09 39.28
N GLU A 1027 -27.66 -41.82 39.18
CA GLU A 1027 -28.96 -41.45 38.61
C GLU A 1027 -28.88 -41.35 37.08
N GLY A 1028 -29.83 -41.99 36.39
CA GLY A 1028 -29.94 -41.98 34.92
C GLY A 1028 -29.65 -43.31 34.22
N GLY A 1029 -29.24 -44.34 34.96
CA GLY A 1029 -29.07 -45.72 34.46
C GLY A 1029 -29.84 -46.74 35.32
N PRO A 1030 -29.97 -48.00 34.85
CA PRO A 1030 -30.63 -49.07 35.61
C PRO A 1030 -29.83 -49.55 36.83
N GLU A 1031 -28.50 -49.48 36.77
CA GLU A 1031 -27.63 -50.03 37.82
C GLU A 1031 -27.29 -48.94 38.87
N PRO A 1032 -27.49 -49.20 40.18
CA PRO A 1032 -27.58 -48.14 41.18
C PRO A 1032 -26.24 -47.63 41.71
N SER A 1033 -25.12 -48.33 41.46
CA SER A 1033 -23.79 -48.01 41.98
C SER A 1033 -22.71 -48.11 40.90
N ILE A 1034 -21.60 -47.38 41.08
CA ILE A 1034 -20.57 -47.24 40.05
C ILE A 1034 -19.72 -48.52 39.83
N ASP A 1035 -19.59 -49.37 40.84
CA ASP A 1035 -18.87 -50.65 40.74
C ASP A 1035 -19.72 -51.75 40.06
N GLU A 1036 -21.04 -51.62 40.03
CA GLU A 1036 -21.95 -52.58 39.38
C GLU A 1036 -22.16 -52.31 37.88
N TRP A 1037 -21.82 -51.10 37.40
CA TRP A 1037 -22.04 -50.67 36.01
C TRP A 1037 -21.10 -51.32 34.96
N SER A 1038 -20.16 -52.18 35.36
CA SER A 1038 -19.11 -52.68 34.44
C SER A 1038 -19.00 -54.21 34.37
N PRO A 1039 -19.36 -54.80 33.20
CA PRO A 1039 -18.65 -56.00 32.74
C PRO A 1039 -18.42 -56.08 31.22
N ALA A 1040 -17.12 -56.11 30.85
CA ALA A 1040 -16.50 -56.87 29.74
C ALA A 1040 -16.89 -56.62 28.26
N PRO A 1041 -15.93 -56.75 27.31
CA PRO A 1041 -16.17 -56.56 25.87
C PRO A 1041 -16.76 -57.81 25.18
N SER A 1042 -17.60 -57.60 24.16
CA SER A 1042 -18.20 -58.65 23.32
C SER A 1042 -17.76 -58.56 21.85
N THR A 1043 -17.91 -59.66 21.11
CA THR A 1043 -17.38 -59.85 19.76
C THR A 1043 -18.45 -60.26 18.73
N ASP A 1044 -18.59 -59.43 17.68
CA ASP A 1044 -18.85 -59.83 16.28
C ASP A 1044 -20.20 -60.51 15.89
N ASN A 1045 -20.53 -60.43 14.58
CA ASN A 1045 -21.60 -61.11 13.81
C ASN A 1045 -23.06 -60.66 13.96
N GLY A 1046 -23.77 -60.59 12.81
CA GLY A 1046 -25.20 -60.93 12.71
C GLY A 1046 -26.12 -59.97 11.94
N SER A 1047 -26.56 -60.35 10.75
CA SER A 1047 -27.58 -59.66 9.93
C SER A 1047 -29.01 -60.18 10.15
N VAL A 1048 -30.06 -59.43 9.70
CA VAL A 1048 -31.25 -59.89 8.91
C VAL A 1048 -32.27 -58.72 8.69
N THR A 1049 -33.29 -58.92 7.84
CA THR A 1049 -33.89 -57.98 6.87
C THR A 1049 -35.39 -57.56 7.06
N GLU A 1050 -35.81 -56.54 6.28
CA GLU A 1050 -37.17 -56.23 5.75
C GLU A 1050 -38.29 -55.63 6.66
N GLY A 1051 -39.21 -54.76 6.15
CA GLY A 1051 -39.26 -54.11 4.82
C GLY A 1051 -40.54 -53.28 4.45
N ARG A 1052 -40.45 -52.54 3.32
CA ARG A 1052 -41.49 -51.94 2.40
C ARG A 1052 -42.55 -50.87 2.83
N LEU A 1053 -42.40 -49.66 2.24
CA LEU A 1053 -43.23 -48.97 1.18
C LEU A 1053 -44.77 -49.20 1.10
N PRO A 1054 -45.61 -48.23 0.60
CA PRO A 1054 -45.40 -47.20 -0.46
C PRO A 1054 -45.48 -45.72 0.04
N ASP A 1055 -45.07 -44.65 -0.67
CA ASP A 1055 -44.96 -44.26 -2.11
C ASP A 1055 -46.17 -43.49 -2.68
N VAL A 1056 -45.94 -42.21 -3.03
CA VAL A 1056 -46.82 -41.28 -3.79
C VAL A 1056 -45.91 -40.25 -4.48
N GLY A 1057 -46.04 -40.10 -5.81
CA GLY A 1057 -45.20 -39.18 -6.62
C GLY A 1057 -45.77 -37.77 -6.80
N VAL A 1058 -45.03 -36.96 -7.57
CA VAL A 1058 -45.40 -35.61 -8.06
C VAL A 1058 -45.01 -35.54 -9.54
N GLU A 1059 -45.89 -35.00 -10.40
CA GLU A 1059 -45.65 -34.74 -11.82
C GLU A 1059 -45.47 -33.23 -12.09
N ASP A 1060 -45.03 -32.88 -13.31
CA ASP A 1060 -44.48 -31.58 -13.72
C ASP A 1060 -45.50 -30.49 -14.14
N GLU A 1061 -44.95 -29.29 -14.44
CA GLU A 1061 -45.54 -28.15 -15.18
C GLU A 1061 -46.66 -27.34 -14.43
N ASP A 1062 -46.86 -26.02 -14.63
CA ASP A 1062 -46.34 -25.11 -15.65
C ASP A 1062 -46.29 -23.60 -15.21
N ASP A 1063 -45.63 -22.80 -16.05
CA ASP A 1063 -45.87 -21.38 -16.43
C ASP A 1063 -45.49 -20.18 -15.50
N LYS A 1064 -45.55 -18.99 -16.12
CA LYS A 1064 -44.87 -17.71 -15.79
C LYS A 1064 -45.81 -16.69 -15.14
N MET A 1065 -45.25 -15.64 -14.50
CA MET A 1065 -45.31 -14.23 -14.98
C MET A 1065 -44.78 -13.19 -13.98
N ASP A 1066 -44.02 -12.23 -14.51
CA ASP A 1066 -43.88 -10.79 -14.17
C ASP A 1066 -43.83 -10.22 -12.73
N LEU A 1067 -42.73 -9.47 -12.51
CA LEU A 1067 -42.63 -8.10 -11.95
C LEU A 1067 -43.03 -7.82 -10.48
N LEU A 1068 -42.00 -7.58 -9.64
CA LEU A 1068 -41.67 -6.20 -9.19
C LEU A 1068 -40.22 -6.06 -8.72
#